data_AF-A0AA36IH54-F1
#
_entry.id   AF-A0AA36IH54-F1
#
_cell.length_a   1.000
_cell.length_b   1.000
_cell.length_c   1.000
_cell.angle_alpha   90.00
_cell.angle_beta   90.00
_cell.angle_gamma   90.00
#
_symmetry.space_group_name_H-M   'P 1'
#
loop_
_entity.id
_entity.type
_entity.pdbx_description
1 polymer ?
#
loop_
_entity_poly.entity_id
_entity_poly.type
_entity_poly.pdbx_seq_one_letter_code
_entity_poly.pdbx_strand_id
1 'polypeptide(L)'
;MWACADNLREELEQAQELLATRDHGLSACEESCTSSEGILQQAESELDSCRQELKAMTSEDLDSIRLEIEKRKQALARAEQGTADTVALRANIGAQMPEVSAMLEDRRLAAERATDEAVAEGSRELSLGPLSLPHLTDFHEKGTDAHFPAMKQRLRRVDSFEEIRKAGLFRGVGILQVLQYQAFVFRDGLHGVVGAGTLTASIDGFDAEFEATRKVDEVDLFISHTWMSDRWLKYAAICFHLNFKLAVGISIGAWMSVICYLAATGISAWGGCRYLVLVGVYAPTLLFFLVFFLGHKLSSLAHELPTVWLDKVCIHQTNEAMKALQVNALPVFVARSREILVLWSDTLFERLWCCLELATFAKYGDVESMRFAPLWLAPWLLSSVLLDLASTSLLEVLEILIPNWTSFFMKPLNGFFAEVFHVEEGSRLAGFLAALAIWCLSGLCYLPASIPGCVAFQRKLCNHKLMLEQMSSFDIREAKCSVASDRQLVEDQVVELWRHDVDSPRAGPLAESRVSGDAEEALDRFNAYIRGPLQAAVVESIGHEAHVPYYLCVVAFLPMNFYSLVNTLGCDSGPCETSARNAGFDSVESYLGTQALAWLLCLLLTFPLTQPVLLRCVRLAMSCTEGHHLKTFLTALCCPVAYAYSYICGGAIWGLAFATVQNYSPAWLAALVFYLTFLVAQAFLLFRSPLSATSYHTDASQKYCCSGRQIVSQYEEVRPMLPSAFATSGDIATRQPRASLTLAGPAATSLAVDAEQLQKLSDELGSSKVEAASMASQALKLGKNLEDASEKAAYWRRRHEEAESAEASSPLQPEEAQERESSEPSDRPRILRVEAEIRSEEEHGPDVSYGPEHRCGGRVLK
;
A
#
# COMPACT_ATOMS: atom_id res chain seq x y z
N MET A 1 20.86 -1.59 -27.79
CA MET A 1 21.59 -0.34 -28.08
C MET A 1 21.21 0.22 -29.44
N TRP A 2 21.51 -0.42 -30.58
CA TRP A 2 21.09 0.11 -31.90
C TRP A 2 19.57 0.33 -32.03
N ALA A 3 18.75 -0.64 -31.62
CA ALA A 3 17.29 -0.44 -31.56
C ALA A 3 16.83 0.67 -30.59
N CYS A 4 17.63 0.98 -29.56
CA CYS A 4 17.33 2.07 -28.62
C CYS A 4 17.74 3.43 -29.21
N ALA A 5 18.85 3.47 -29.95
CA ALA A 5 19.31 4.66 -30.68
C ALA A 5 18.40 4.96 -31.88
N ASP A 6 17.85 3.94 -32.54
CA ASP A 6 16.88 4.10 -33.63
C ASP A 6 15.54 4.63 -33.08
N ASN A 7 15.04 4.10 -31.95
CA ASN A 7 13.85 4.64 -31.28
C ASN A 7 14.05 6.10 -30.83
N LEU A 8 15.20 6.43 -30.22
CA LEU A 8 15.50 7.80 -29.81
C LEU A 8 15.60 8.75 -31.01
N ARG A 9 16.15 8.27 -32.14
CA ARG A 9 16.22 9.07 -33.37
C ARG A 9 14.82 9.35 -33.93
N GLU A 10 13.94 8.34 -33.93
CA GLU A 10 12.56 8.47 -34.41
C GLU A 10 11.75 9.44 -33.53
N GLU A 11 11.94 9.40 -32.20
CA GLU A 11 11.35 10.38 -31.28
C GLU A 11 11.91 11.80 -31.47
N LEU A 12 13.20 11.94 -31.77
CA LEU A 12 13.84 13.24 -32.03
C LEU A 12 13.38 13.85 -33.36
N GLU A 13 13.23 13.02 -34.40
CA GLU A 13 12.69 13.41 -35.71
C GLU A 13 11.22 13.86 -35.59
N GLN A 14 10.39 13.14 -34.81
CA GLN A 14 9.01 13.56 -34.51
C GLN A 14 8.96 14.88 -33.72
N ALA A 15 9.84 15.07 -32.74
CA ALA A 15 9.91 16.31 -31.97
C ALA A 15 10.35 17.50 -32.85
N GLN A 16 11.30 17.30 -33.76
CA GLN A 16 11.74 18.32 -34.73
C GLN A 16 10.64 18.66 -35.75
N GLU A 17 9.86 17.67 -36.20
CA GLU A 17 8.74 17.88 -37.12
C GLU A 17 7.58 18.65 -36.46
N LEU A 18 7.30 18.37 -35.17
CA LEU A 18 6.34 19.12 -34.36
C LEU A 18 6.79 20.58 -34.09
N LEU A 19 8.10 20.83 -33.97
CA LEU A 19 8.64 22.18 -33.84
C LEU A 19 8.64 22.93 -35.19
N ALA A 20 8.93 22.25 -36.30
CA ALA A 20 8.94 22.83 -37.64
C ALA A 20 7.53 23.19 -38.15
N THR A 21 6.50 22.50 -37.67
CA THR A 21 5.09 22.80 -38.01
C THR A 21 4.50 23.94 -37.17
N ARG A 22 5.24 24.50 -36.22
CA ARG A 22 4.79 25.56 -35.30
C ARG A 22 5.02 26.99 -35.83
N ASP A 23 5.35 27.16 -37.10
CA ASP A 23 5.40 28.46 -37.76
C ASP A 23 4.04 28.83 -38.37
N HIS A 24 3.14 29.37 -37.54
CA HIS A 24 2.28 30.52 -37.88
C HIS A 24 1.45 30.96 -36.68
N GLY A 25 2.02 31.88 -35.91
CA GLY A 25 1.29 32.87 -35.11
C GLY A 25 0.92 32.42 -33.71
N LEU A 26 1.78 32.73 -32.73
CA LEU A 26 1.41 33.04 -31.33
C LEU A 26 2.66 33.58 -30.61
N SER A 27 2.73 34.90 -30.44
CA SER A 27 3.83 35.61 -29.78
C SER A 27 3.64 35.75 -28.25
N ALA A 28 3.08 34.74 -27.59
CA ALA A 28 2.82 34.79 -26.16
C ALA A 28 2.90 33.40 -25.54
N CYS A 29 4.12 32.96 -25.20
CA CYS A 29 4.39 31.94 -24.16
C CYS A 29 5.92 31.72 -24.06
N GLU A 30 6.63 32.62 -23.37
CA GLU A 30 8.08 32.45 -23.11
C GLU A 30 8.37 31.38 -22.04
N GLU A 31 7.43 31.08 -21.13
CA GLU A 31 7.66 30.11 -20.03
C GLU A 31 7.47 28.63 -20.43
N SER A 32 6.74 28.32 -21.51
CA SER A 32 6.62 26.94 -22.02
C SER A 32 7.80 26.54 -22.91
N CYS A 33 8.53 27.51 -23.49
CA CYS A 33 9.65 27.21 -24.39
C CYS A 33 10.88 26.70 -23.64
N THR A 34 11.15 27.21 -22.43
CA THR A 34 12.30 26.81 -21.62
C THR A 34 12.23 25.35 -21.15
N SER A 35 11.01 24.83 -20.92
CA SER A 35 10.82 23.41 -20.54
C SER A 35 11.04 22.45 -21.71
N SER A 36 10.63 22.81 -22.93
CA SER A 36 10.82 21.97 -24.11
C SER A 36 12.28 22.00 -24.60
N GLU A 37 12.95 23.16 -24.50
CA GLU A 37 14.39 23.27 -24.78
C GLU A 37 15.23 22.45 -23.79
N GLY A 38 14.85 22.40 -22.51
CA GLY A 38 15.54 21.59 -21.50
C GLY A 38 15.43 20.08 -21.76
N ILE A 39 14.28 19.60 -22.22
CA ILE A 39 14.09 18.19 -22.61
C ILE A 39 14.93 17.85 -23.85
N LEU A 40 15.00 18.76 -24.82
CA LEU A 40 15.80 18.58 -26.04
C LEU A 40 17.31 18.54 -25.71
N GLN A 41 17.79 19.45 -24.85
CA GLN A 41 19.19 19.47 -24.40
C GLN A 41 19.56 18.23 -23.59
N GLN A 42 18.64 17.71 -22.76
CA GLN A 42 18.87 16.47 -22.02
C GLN A 42 18.96 15.27 -22.97
N ALA A 43 18.06 15.16 -23.95
CA ALA A 43 18.11 14.10 -24.96
C ALA A 43 19.39 14.16 -25.81
N GLU A 44 19.83 15.36 -26.23
CA GLU A 44 21.09 15.55 -26.95
C GLU A 44 22.31 15.15 -26.10
N SER A 45 22.32 15.48 -24.80
CA SER A 45 23.38 15.10 -23.86
C SER A 45 23.47 13.57 -23.68
N GLU A 46 22.33 12.89 -23.54
CA GLU A 46 22.29 11.43 -23.42
C GLU A 46 22.76 10.74 -24.71
N LEU A 47 22.40 11.31 -25.87
CA LEU A 47 22.79 10.81 -27.19
C LEU A 47 24.29 11.01 -27.45
N ASP A 48 24.87 12.13 -27.02
CA ASP A 48 26.32 12.37 -27.07
C ASP A 48 27.10 11.46 -26.10
N SER A 49 26.56 11.19 -24.90
CA SER A 49 27.14 10.21 -23.96
C SER A 49 27.17 8.81 -24.58
N CYS A 50 26.05 8.35 -25.15
CA CYS A 50 26.00 7.07 -25.88
C CYS A 50 26.97 7.06 -27.08
N ARG A 51 27.11 8.17 -27.81
CA ARG A 51 28.05 8.28 -28.94
C ARG A 51 29.51 8.23 -28.49
N GLN A 52 29.84 8.79 -27.32
CA GLN A 52 31.18 8.71 -26.74
C GLN A 52 31.50 7.30 -26.24
N GLU A 53 30.56 6.63 -25.57
CA GLU A 53 30.70 5.21 -25.17
C GLU A 53 30.91 4.33 -26.40
N LEU A 54 30.13 4.53 -27.47
CA LEU A 54 30.27 3.78 -28.72
C LEU A 54 31.64 4.01 -29.41
N LYS A 55 32.19 5.23 -29.30
CA LYS A 55 33.54 5.56 -29.80
C LYS A 55 34.66 4.98 -28.93
N ALA A 56 34.39 4.72 -27.65
CA ALA A 56 35.34 4.15 -26.71
C ALA A 56 35.39 2.61 -26.79
N MET A 57 34.42 1.96 -27.44
CA MET A 57 34.44 0.52 -27.68
C MET A 57 35.57 0.16 -28.64
N THR A 58 36.40 -0.80 -28.24
CA THR A 58 37.46 -1.32 -29.10
C THR A 58 36.86 -2.14 -30.24
N SER A 59 37.62 -2.40 -31.32
CA SER A 59 37.16 -3.29 -32.39
C SER A 59 36.81 -4.69 -31.85
N GLU A 60 37.49 -5.12 -30.78
CA GLU A 60 37.29 -6.40 -30.10
C GLU A 60 35.94 -6.44 -29.34
N ASP A 61 35.53 -5.33 -28.72
CA ASP A 61 34.20 -5.20 -28.09
C ASP A 61 33.07 -5.26 -29.12
N LEU A 62 33.27 -4.62 -30.28
CA LEU A 62 32.31 -4.63 -31.38
C LEU A 62 32.18 -6.02 -32.02
N ASP A 63 33.29 -6.74 -32.18
CA ASP A 63 33.30 -8.11 -32.71
C ASP A 63 32.66 -9.11 -31.72
N SER A 64 32.88 -8.95 -30.41
CA SER A 64 32.22 -9.72 -29.36
C SER A 64 30.69 -9.55 -29.39
N ILE A 65 30.22 -8.30 -29.52
CA ILE A 65 28.77 -8.01 -29.66
C ILE A 65 28.21 -8.59 -30.96
N ARG A 66 28.94 -8.51 -32.07
CA ARG A 66 28.52 -9.04 -33.37
C ARG A 66 28.37 -10.57 -33.32
N LEU A 67 29.30 -11.24 -32.64
CA LEU A 67 29.26 -12.69 -32.40
C LEU A 67 28.05 -13.09 -31.55
N GLU A 68 27.74 -12.31 -30.50
CA GLU A 68 26.58 -12.57 -29.63
C GLU A 68 25.24 -12.34 -30.35
N ILE A 69 25.16 -11.32 -31.21
CA ILE A 69 23.98 -11.09 -32.07
C ILE A 69 23.77 -12.26 -33.03
N GLU A 70 24.82 -12.78 -33.67
CA GLU A 70 24.67 -13.93 -34.55
C GLU A 70 24.32 -15.23 -33.81
N LYS A 71 24.83 -15.43 -32.59
CA LYS A 71 24.37 -16.52 -31.71
C LYS A 71 22.87 -16.42 -31.42
N ARG A 72 22.37 -15.22 -31.11
CA ARG A 72 20.94 -14.99 -30.84
C ARG A 72 20.07 -15.14 -32.08
N LYS A 73 20.53 -14.69 -33.26
CA LYS A 73 19.83 -14.94 -34.53
C LYS A 73 19.76 -16.43 -34.87
N GLN A 74 20.84 -17.18 -34.64
CA GLN A 74 20.84 -18.63 -34.82
C GLN A 74 19.91 -19.33 -33.83
N ALA A 75 19.84 -18.88 -32.58
CA ALA A 75 18.90 -19.40 -31.59
C ALA A 75 17.43 -19.10 -31.99
N LEU A 76 17.16 -17.90 -32.51
CA LEU A 76 15.84 -17.50 -33.00
C LEU A 76 15.43 -18.34 -34.22
N ALA A 77 16.32 -18.53 -35.19
CA ALA A 77 16.07 -19.36 -36.36
C ALA A 77 15.80 -20.83 -36.00
N ARG A 78 16.51 -21.38 -35.00
CA ARG A 78 16.24 -22.73 -34.46
C ARG A 78 14.89 -22.80 -33.74
N ALA A 79 14.52 -21.76 -33.00
CA ALA A 79 13.22 -21.68 -32.35
C ALA A 79 12.10 -21.63 -33.39
N GLU A 80 12.25 -20.82 -34.44
CA GLU A 80 11.30 -20.69 -35.57
C GLU A 80 11.14 -21.99 -36.37
N GLN A 81 12.23 -22.75 -36.58
CA GLN A 81 12.18 -24.08 -37.18
C GLN A 81 11.42 -25.08 -36.29
N GLY A 82 11.62 -25.02 -34.97
CA GLY A 82 10.85 -25.80 -34.01
C GLY A 82 9.36 -25.46 -34.04
N THR A 83 8.99 -24.17 -34.16
CA THR A 83 7.58 -23.76 -34.31
C THR A 83 6.99 -24.19 -35.65
N ALA A 84 7.75 -24.16 -36.74
CA ALA A 84 7.30 -24.64 -38.05
C ALA A 84 7.01 -26.16 -38.05
N ASP A 85 7.86 -26.96 -37.41
CA ASP A 85 7.64 -28.40 -37.22
C ASP A 85 6.42 -28.67 -36.32
N THR A 86 6.20 -27.82 -35.31
CA THR A 86 5.01 -27.89 -34.45
C THR A 86 3.74 -27.51 -35.19
N VAL A 87 3.80 -26.54 -36.11
CA VAL A 87 2.69 -26.14 -36.99
C VAL A 87 2.39 -27.21 -38.03
N ALA A 88 3.40 -27.87 -38.60
CA ALA A 88 3.23 -28.99 -39.50
C ALA A 88 2.61 -30.21 -38.79
N LEU A 89 3.03 -30.49 -37.56
CA LEU A 89 2.44 -31.53 -36.71
C LEU A 89 0.96 -31.20 -36.37
N ARG A 90 0.66 -29.92 -36.08
CA ARG A 90 -0.71 -29.45 -35.82
C ARG A 90 -1.61 -29.50 -37.07
N ALA A 91 -1.06 -29.23 -38.25
CA ALA A 91 -1.77 -29.37 -39.52
C ALA A 91 -2.07 -30.84 -39.85
N ASN A 92 -1.14 -31.76 -39.57
CA ASN A 92 -1.38 -33.20 -39.71
C ASN A 92 -2.43 -33.72 -38.72
N ILE A 93 -2.43 -33.23 -37.48
CA ILE A 93 -3.46 -33.55 -36.48
C ILE A 93 -4.81 -32.94 -36.88
N GLY A 94 -4.81 -31.72 -37.43
CA GLY A 94 -6.00 -31.04 -37.94
C GLY A 94 -6.63 -31.74 -39.15
N ALA A 95 -5.83 -32.39 -40.00
CA ALA A 95 -6.32 -33.19 -41.13
C ALA A 95 -7.01 -34.50 -40.69
N GLN A 96 -6.73 -35.01 -39.47
CA GLN A 96 -7.36 -36.21 -38.90
C GLN A 96 -8.59 -35.89 -38.03
N MET A 97 -8.82 -34.62 -37.68
CA MET A 97 -9.93 -34.20 -36.81
C MET A 97 -11.35 -34.34 -37.41
N PRO A 98 -11.60 -34.19 -38.72
CA PRO A 98 -12.95 -34.34 -39.27
C PRO A 98 -13.54 -35.74 -39.06
N GLU A 99 -12.68 -36.77 -39.10
CA GLU A 99 -13.08 -38.17 -38.93
C GLU A 99 -13.41 -38.49 -37.46
N VAL A 100 -12.62 -37.94 -36.52
CA VAL A 100 -12.88 -38.07 -35.07
C VAL A 100 -14.11 -37.27 -34.65
N SER A 101 -14.32 -36.08 -35.22
CA SER A 101 -15.50 -35.26 -34.96
C SER A 101 -16.78 -35.92 -35.49
N ALA A 102 -16.74 -36.53 -36.67
CA ALA A 102 -17.88 -37.29 -37.21
C ALA A 102 -18.18 -38.53 -36.34
N MET A 103 -17.15 -39.23 -35.87
CA MET A 103 -17.33 -40.42 -35.02
C MET A 103 -17.86 -40.07 -33.61
N LEU A 104 -17.51 -38.90 -33.06
CA LEU A 104 -18.03 -38.41 -31.79
C LEU A 104 -19.47 -37.91 -31.92
N GLU A 105 -19.83 -37.25 -33.02
CA GLU A 105 -21.20 -36.80 -33.27
C GLU A 105 -22.14 -37.99 -33.50
N ASP A 106 -21.69 -39.04 -34.19
CA ASP A 106 -22.46 -40.29 -34.33
C ASP A 106 -22.67 -40.99 -32.97
N ARG A 107 -21.66 -40.99 -32.09
CA ARG A 107 -21.79 -41.54 -30.74
C ARG A 107 -22.71 -40.71 -29.85
N ARG A 108 -22.68 -39.39 -29.99
CA ARG A 108 -23.59 -38.48 -29.30
C ARG A 108 -25.03 -38.69 -29.76
N LEU A 109 -25.27 -38.75 -31.07
CA LEU A 109 -26.60 -39.02 -31.63
C LEU A 109 -27.12 -40.42 -31.26
N ALA A 110 -26.24 -41.42 -31.14
CA ALA A 110 -26.61 -42.74 -30.63
C ALA A 110 -26.99 -42.72 -29.14
N ALA A 111 -26.29 -41.92 -28.33
CA ALA A 111 -26.61 -41.73 -26.91
C ALA A 111 -27.91 -40.93 -26.72
N GLU A 112 -28.15 -39.89 -27.53
CA GLU A 112 -29.41 -39.13 -27.53
C GLU A 112 -30.58 -40.04 -27.92
N ARG A 113 -30.45 -40.88 -28.97
CA ARG A 113 -31.49 -41.86 -29.32
C ARG A 113 -31.76 -42.90 -28.22
N ALA A 114 -30.71 -43.40 -27.55
CA ALA A 114 -30.86 -44.33 -26.43
C ALA A 114 -31.55 -43.67 -25.22
N THR A 115 -31.33 -42.37 -25.03
CA THR A 115 -31.98 -41.58 -23.97
C THR A 115 -33.44 -41.29 -24.33
N ASP A 116 -33.73 -40.96 -25.58
CA ASP A 116 -35.09 -40.73 -26.07
C ASP A 116 -35.93 -42.01 -26.06
N GLU A 117 -35.34 -43.17 -26.39
CA GLU A 117 -36.01 -44.47 -26.25
C GLU A 117 -36.29 -44.81 -24.77
N ALA A 118 -35.36 -44.54 -23.86
CA ALA A 118 -35.56 -44.73 -22.42
C ALA A 118 -36.65 -43.78 -21.85
N VAL A 119 -36.72 -42.55 -22.35
CA VAL A 119 -37.75 -41.57 -21.96
C VAL A 119 -39.11 -41.91 -22.57
N ALA A 120 -39.15 -42.44 -23.80
CA ALA A 120 -40.37 -42.90 -24.45
C ALA A 120 -40.96 -44.16 -23.76
N GLU A 121 -40.10 -45.04 -23.25
CA GLU A 121 -40.51 -46.22 -22.48
C GLU A 121 -41.04 -45.83 -21.08
N GLY A 122 -40.42 -44.82 -20.43
CA GLY A 122 -40.92 -44.26 -19.16
C GLY A 122 -42.20 -43.42 -19.27
N SER A 123 -42.46 -42.82 -20.44
CA SER A 123 -43.63 -41.95 -20.67
C SER A 123 -44.92 -42.72 -20.99
N ARG A 124 -44.87 -44.05 -21.12
CA ARG A 124 -46.07 -44.91 -21.28
C ARG A 124 -46.80 -45.24 -19.97
N GLU A 125 -46.24 -44.90 -18.81
CA GLU A 125 -46.85 -45.24 -17.50
C GLU A 125 -47.63 -44.11 -16.80
N LEU A 126 -47.69 -42.88 -17.33
CA LEU A 126 -48.39 -41.77 -16.66
C LEU A 126 -49.26 -40.98 -17.63
N SER A 127 -50.50 -41.45 -17.84
CA SER A 127 -51.56 -40.70 -18.52
C SER A 127 -52.61 -40.21 -17.52
N LEU A 128 -52.62 -38.92 -17.19
CA LEU A 128 -53.77 -38.24 -16.58
C LEU A 128 -53.85 -36.78 -17.09
N GLY A 129 -54.83 -36.53 -17.97
CA GLY A 129 -55.70 -35.34 -18.07
C GLY A 129 -55.10 -33.94 -18.34
N PRO A 130 -55.55 -33.20 -19.38
CA PRO A 130 -55.02 -31.88 -19.73
C PRO A 130 -55.74 -30.72 -19.03
N LEU A 131 -54.99 -29.70 -18.60
CA LEU A 131 -55.48 -28.36 -18.28
C LEU A 131 -54.70 -27.33 -19.09
N SER A 132 -55.45 -26.50 -19.80
CA SER A 132 -55.06 -25.51 -20.79
C SER A 132 -54.53 -24.20 -20.19
N LEU A 133 -53.43 -23.67 -20.72
CA LEU A 133 -53.04 -22.25 -20.62
C LEU A 133 -52.52 -21.72 -21.98
N PRO A 134 -52.68 -20.42 -22.28
CA PRO A 134 -52.63 -19.91 -23.65
C PRO A 134 -51.24 -19.39 -24.10
N HIS A 135 -51.09 -19.44 -25.42
CA HIS A 135 -49.99 -18.95 -26.26
C HIS A 135 -49.49 -17.53 -25.95
N LEU A 136 -48.16 -17.40 -25.89
CA LEU A 136 -47.44 -16.15 -26.06
C LEU A 136 -46.28 -16.39 -27.03
N THR A 137 -46.59 -16.30 -28.32
CA THR A 137 -45.62 -16.29 -29.42
C THR A 137 -46.08 -15.25 -30.42
N ASP A 138 -45.60 -14.02 -30.27
CA ASP A 138 -45.51 -13.04 -31.35
C ASP A 138 -44.65 -11.86 -30.88
N PHE A 139 -43.34 -12.00 -31.05
CA PHE A 139 -42.42 -10.87 -31.17
C PHE A 139 -41.20 -11.34 -31.98
N HIS A 140 -41.35 -11.35 -33.31
CA HIS A 140 -40.22 -11.39 -34.23
C HIS A 140 -40.35 -10.26 -35.26
N GLU A 141 -39.26 -9.51 -35.38
CA GLU A 141 -38.83 -8.67 -36.50
C GLU A 141 -39.79 -7.61 -37.05
N LYS A 142 -39.62 -6.37 -36.57
CA LYS A 142 -39.77 -5.17 -37.41
C LYS A 142 -38.96 -3.98 -36.85
N GLY A 143 -37.83 -3.71 -37.51
CA GLY A 143 -37.16 -2.41 -37.65
C GLY A 143 -36.94 -1.55 -36.39
N THR A 144 -35.74 -1.64 -35.80
CA THR A 144 -35.34 -0.82 -34.64
C THR A 144 -33.95 -0.21 -34.81
N ASP A 145 -33.72 0.60 -35.84
CA ASP A 145 -32.50 1.43 -35.90
C ASP A 145 -32.76 2.91 -35.56
N ALA A 146 -34.02 3.36 -35.57
CA ALA A 146 -34.36 4.77 -35.34
C ALA A 146 -34.60 5.15 -33.86
N HIS A 147 -34.74 4.19 -32.93
CA HIS A 147 -35.15 4.48 -31.54
C HIS A 147 -34.00 4.47 -30.51
N PHE A 148 -32.82 3.99 -30.88
CA PHE A 148 -31.66 3.88 -29.99
C PHE A 148 -30.88 5.19 -29.70
N PRO A 149 -30.79 6.19 -30.62
CA PRO A 149 -29.99 7.40 -30.36
C PRO A 149 -30.51 8.21 -29.16
N ALA A 150 -31.84 8.31 -29.00
CA ALA A 150 -32.47 9.04 -27.90
C ALA A 150 -32.32 8.34 -26.54
N MET A 151 -32.15 7.01 -26.52
CA MET A 151 -31.97 6.23 -25.29
C MET A 151 -30.56 6.40 -24.72
N LYS A 152 -29.52 6.44 -25.58
CA LYS A 152 -28.11 6.59 -25.16
C LYS A 152 -27.86 7.89 -24.37
N GLN A 153 -28.54 8.98 -24.74
CA GLN A 153 -28.40 10.27 -24.07
C GLN A 153 -29.20 10.34 -22.76
N ARG A 154 -30.29 9.56 -22.63
CA ARG A 154 -31.16 9.53 -21.44
C ARG A 154 -30.58 8.72 -20.28
N LEU A 155 -29.87 7.61 -20.57
CA LEU A 155 -29.33 6.70 -19.56
C LEU A 155 -28.24 7.31 -18.65
N ARG A 156 -27.81 8.53 -18.95
CA ARG A 156 -26.76 9.25 -18.21
C ARG A 156 -27.31 10.13 -17.10
N ARG A 157 -28.62 10.38 -17.14
CA ARG A 157 -29.31 11.18 -16.13
C ARG A 157 -29.66 10.29 -14.96
N VAL A 158 -29.43 10.77 -13.75
CA VAL A 158 -29.78 10.03 -12.52
C VAL A 158 -31.28 9.67 -12.51
N ASP A 159 -32.13 10.50 -13.11
CA ASP A 159 -33.57 10.25 -13.28
C ASP A 159 -33.91 9.00 -14.13
N SER A 160 -32.98 8.53 -14.97
CA SER A 160 -33.17 7.31 -15.78
C SER A 160 -32.99 6.02 -14.99
N PHE A 161 -32.75 6.10 -13.67
CA PHE A 161 -32.49 4.94 -12.83
C PHE A 161 -33.56 3.85 -12.97
N GLU A 162 -34.84 4.21 -13.12
CA GLU A 162 -35.89 3.21 -13.30
C GLU A 162 -35.77 2.44 -14.62
N GLU A 163 -35.29 3.07 -15.70
CA GLU A 163 -35.01 2.40 -16.98
C GLU A 163 -33.79 1.48 -16.84
N ILE A 164 -32.74 1.95 -16.19
CA ILE A 164 -31.53 1.18 -15.88
C ILE A 164 -31.85 -0.05 -15.03
N ARG A 165 -32.70 0.12 -14.00
CA ARG A 165 -33.16 -0.93 -13.10
C ARG A 165 -33.98 -1.97 -13.84
N LYS A 166 -34.95 -1.54 -14.66
CA LYS A 166 -35.76 -2.43 -15.51
C LYS A 166 -34.90 -3.21 -16.51
N ALA A 167 -33.90 -2.56 -17.10
CA ALA A 167 -32.96 -3.19 -18.02
C ALA A 167 -31.93 -4.08 -17.29
N GLY A 168 -31.83 -4.00 -15.95
CA GLY A 168 -30.87 -4.76 -15.16
C GLY A 168 -29.42 -4.39 -15.45
N LEU A 169 -29.16 -3.14 -15.84
CA LEU A 169 -27.83 -2.66 -16.23
C LEU A 169 -26.92 -2.42 -15.01
N PHE A 170 -27.50 -2.06 -13.86
CA PHE A 170 -26.74 -1.86 -12.63
C PHE A 170 -26.53 -3.20 -11.92
N ARG A 171 -25.29 -3.68 -11.95
CA ARG A 171 -24.89 -4.90 -11.27
C ARG A 171 -23.82 -4.59 -10.21
N GLY A 172 -23.83 -5.38 -9.14
CA GLY A 172 -22.86 -5.32 -8.06
C GLY A 172 -22.31 -6.72 -7.77
N VAL A 173 -21.10 -6.76 -7.24
CA VAL A 173 -20.37 -7.98 -6.92
C VAL A 173 -20.02 -8.00 -5.43
N GLY A 174 -19.88 -9.17 -4.80
CA GLY A 174 -19.41 -9.22 -3.42
C GLY A 174 -17.92 -8.88 -3.35
N ILE A 175 -17.47 -8.10 -2.36
CA ILE A 175 -16.04 -7.78 -2.21
C ILE A 175 -15.14 -9.03 -2.11
N LEU A 176 -15.66 -10.14 -1.57
CA LEU A 176 -14.92 -11.40 -1.51
C LEU A 176 -14.58 -11.92 -2.91
N GLN A 177 -15.48 -11.78 -3.89
CA GLN A 177 -15.24 -12.16 -5.28
C GLN A 177 -14.20 -11.25 -5.92
N VAL A 178 -14.20 -9.94 -5.62
CA VAL A 178 -13.16 -9.00 -6.10
C VAL A 178 -11.78 -9.34 -5.53
N LEU A 179 -11.72 -9.75 -4.25
CA LEU A 179 -10.48 -10.14 -3.57
C LEU A 179 -10.08 -11.60 -3.79
N GLN A 180 -10.93 -12.42 -4.43
CA GLN A 180 -10.58 -13.79 -4.81
C GLN A 180 -9.32 -13.78 -5.66
N TYR A 181 -8.49 -14.81 -5.44
CA TYR A 181 -7.20 -14.97 -6.12
C TYR A 181 -6.30 -13.73 -6.04
N GLN A 182 -6.32 -13.02 -4.90
CA GLN A 182 -5.47 -11.86 -4.60
C GLN A 182 -5.70 -10.69 -5.58
N ALA A 183 -6.98 -10.41 -5.81
CA ALA A 183 -7.46 -9.45 -6.80
C ALA A 183 -6.89 -9.70 -8.20
N PHE A 184 -7.00 -10.95 -8.63
CA PHE A 184 -6.69 -11.38 -9.99
C PHE A 184 -7.42 -10.52 -11.05
N VAL A 185 -8.59 -9.97 -10.69
CA VAL A 185 -9.34 -9.00 -11.50
C VAL A 185 -8.47 -7.85 -12.01
N PHE A 186 -7.46 -7.40 -11.24
CA PHE A 186 -6.56 -6.32 -11.65
C PHE A 186 -5.32 -6.77 -12.43
N ARG A 187 -5.13 -8.08 -12.68
CA ARG A 187 -3.90 -8.63 -13.29
C ARG A 187 -3.65 -8.10 -14.70
N ASP A 188 -4.69 -8.15 -15.53
CA ASP A 188 -4.61 -7.75 -16.91
C ASP A 188 -5.33 -6.40 -17.04
N GLY A 189 -4.57 -5.37 -17.42
CA GLY A 189 -5.15 -4.08 -17.78
C GLY A 189 -6.17 -4.26 -18.90
N LEU A 190 -7.15 -3.37 -18.98
CA LEU A 190 -8.22 -3.44 -19.98
C LEU A 190 -7.70 -3.53 -21.43
N HIS A 191 -6.48 -3.02 -21.69
CA HIS A 191 -5.80 -3.11 -22.98
C HIS A 191 -5.48 -4.53 -23.44
N GLY A 192 -5.30 -5.50 -22.53
CA GLY A 192 -5.16 -6.91 -22.90
C GLY A 192 -6.43 -7.52 -23.49
N VAL A 193 -7.58 -6.87 -23.27
CA VAL A 193 -8.90 -7.31 -23.78
C VAL A 193 -9.24 -6.63 -25.11
N VAL A 194 -8.73 -5.42 -25.38
CA VAL A 194 -9.13 -4.61 -26.54
C VAL A 194 -7.99 -4.41 -27.57
N GLY A 195 -6.72 -4.55 -27.19
CA GLY A 195 -5.59 -4.02 -27.99
C GLY A 195 -4.58 -5.03 -28.58
N ALA A 196 -4.53 -6.29 -28.14
CA ALA A 196 -3.53 -7.23 -28.65
C ALA A 196 -4.11 -8.64 -28.73
N GLY A 197 -4.15 -9.21 -29.94
CA GLY A 197 -4.72 -10.53 -30.27
C GLY A 197 -4.07 -11.76 -29.63
N THR A 198 -3.47 -11.64 -28.43
CA THR A 198 -2.98 -12.74 -27.61
C THR A 198 -4.06 -13.17 -26.61
N LEU A 199 -5.17 -13.68 -27.14
CA LEU A 199 -6.25 -14.35 -26.40
C LEU A 199 -5.77 -15.72 -25.88
N THR A 200 -5.51 -15.83 -24.59
CA THR A 200 -5.49 -17.13 -23.89
C THR A 200 -6.36 -17.16 -22.64
N ALA A 201 -6.86 -16.01 -22.14
CA ALA A 201 -8.04 -16.00 -21.31
C ALA A 201 -9.25 -16.22 -22.23
N SER A 202 -9.92 -17.37 -22.12
CA SER A 202 -11.10 -17.67 -22.92
C SER A 202 -12.16 -16.61 -22.67
N ILE A 203 -12.77 -16.10 -23.75
CA ILE A 203 -13.92 -15.17 -23.73
C ILE A 203 -14.97 -15.61 -22.70
N ASP A 204 -15.18 -16.93 -22.58
CA ASP A 204 -16.08 -17.58 -21.62
C ASP A 204 -15.84 -17.18 -20.14
N GLY A 205 -14.61 -16.80 -19.78
CA GLY A 205 -14.27 -16.40 -18.41
C GLY A 205 -14.90 -15.06 -18.02
N PHE A 206 -14.92 -14.08 -18.92
CA PHE A 206 -15.48 -12.76 -18.63
C PHE A 206 -17.00 -12.78 -18.52
N ASP A 207 -17.67 -13.57 -19.37
CA ASP A 207 -19.12 -13.72 -19.31
C ASP A 207 -19.54 -14.45 -18.04
N ALA A 208 -18.78 -15.46 -17.61
CA ALA A 208 -19.00 -16.13 -16.33
C ALA A 208 -18.81 -15.18 -15.13
N GLU A 209 -17.76 -14.34 -15.14
CA GLU A 209 -17.54 -13.32 -14.10
C GLU A 209 -18.68 -12.29 -14.05
N PHE A 210 -19.14 -11.81 -15.21
CA PHE A 210 -20.26 -10.88 -15.30
C PHE A 210 -21.57 -11.52 -14.83
N GLU A 211 -21.85 -12.76 -15.22
CA GLU A 211 -23.08 -13.45 -14.79
C GLU A 211 -23.08 -13.82 -13.31
N ALA A 212 -21.90 -13.95 -12.69
CA ALA A 212 -21.78 -14.11 -11.25
C ALA A 212 -22.12 -12.83 -10.45
N THR A 213 -22.24 -11.67 -11.11
CA THR A 213 -22.71 -10.43 -10.46
C THR A 213 -24.23 -10.42 -10.30
N ARG A 214 -24.73 -9.70 -9.30
CA ARG A 214 -26.17 -9.55 -9.07
C ARG A 214 -26.66 -8.20 -9.56
N LYS A 215 -27.88 -8.14 -10.09
CA LYS A 215 -28.58 -6.87 -10.33
C LYS A 215 -28.86 -6.21 -8.98
N VAL A 216 -28.54 -4.92 -8.85
CA VAL A 216 -28.65 -4.17 -7.60
C VAL A 216 -29.28 -2.80 -7.85
N ASP A 217 -29.93 -2.27 -6.82
CA ASP A 217 -30.44 -0.90 -6.85
C ASP A 217 -29.43 0.12 -6.31
N GLU A 218 -28.43 -0.36 -5.58
CA GLU A 218 -27.41 0.41 -4.86
C GLU A 218 -26.21 -0.51 -4.58
N VAL A 219 -25.02 0.09 -4.43
CA VAL A 219 -23.83 -0.60 -3.92
C VAL A 219 -23.27 0.13 -2.70
N ASP A 220 -22.67 -0.62 -1.79
CA ASP A 220 -22.05 -0.05 -0.60
C ASP A 220 -20.75 0.69 -0.94
N LEU A 221 -19.99 0.18 -1.92
CA LEU A 221 -18.68 0.75 -2.29
C LEU A 221 -18.48 0.80 -3.81
N PHE A 222 -18.22 1.98 -4.34
CA PHE A 222 -17.72 2.16 -5.71
C PHE A 222 -16.20 2.25 -5.70
N ILE A 223 -15.51 1.41 -6.47
CA ILE A 223 -14.03 1.42 -6.52
C ILE A 223 -13.57 2.19 -7.75
N SER A 224 -13.18 3.46 -7.57
CA SER A 224 -12.55 4.26 -8.62
C SER A 224 -11.05 4.02 -8.64
N HIS A 225 -10.49 3.71 -9.81
CA HIS A 225 -9.07 3.36 -9.94
C HIS A 225 -8.53 3.55 -11.35
N THR A 226 -7.20 3.54 -11.48
CA THR A 226 -6.52 3.53 -12.79
C THR A 226 -6.09 2.13 -13.19
N TRP A 227 -6.27 1.75 -14.46
CA TRP A 227 -5.86 0.43 -14.94
C TRP A 227 -4.34 0.25 -14.99
N MET A 228 -3.59 1.34 -15.15
CA MET A 228 -2.13 1.33 -15.27
C MET A 228 -1.40 0.96 -13.98
N SER A 229 -2.02 1.17 -12.82
CA SER A 229 -1.34 0.90 -11.55
C SER A 229 -1.28 -0.59 -11.20
N ASP A 230 -0.22 -0.96 -10.50
CA ASP A 230 0.05 -2.32 -10.06
C ASP A 230 -1.11 -2.94 -9.28
N ARG A 231 -1.49 -4.16 -9.68
CA ARG A 231 -2.56 -4.94 -9.05
C ARG A 231 -2.36 -5.13 -7.55
N TRP A 232 -1.11 -5.33 -7.12
CA TRP A 232 -0.79 -5.63 -5.73
C TRP A 232 -0.95 -4.43 -4.83
N LEU A 233 -0.68 -3.23 -5.36
CA LEU A 233 -0.90 -1.99 -4.63
C LEU A 233 -2.40 -1.75 -4.42
N LYS A 234 -3.22 -2.00 -5.45
CA LYS A 234 -4.69 -1.93 -5.35
C LYS A 234 -5.22 -2.95 -4.34
N TYR A 235 -4.78 -4.20 -4.44
CA TYR A 235 -5.14 -5.25 -3.48
C TYR A 235 -4.79 -4.85 -2.04
N ALA A 236 -3.56 -4.39 -1.82
CA ALA A 236 -3.11 -3.96 -0.50
C ALA A 236 -3.89 -2.74 0.02
N ALA A 237 -4.23 -1.78 -0.84
CA ALA A 237 -5.04 -0.62 -0.49
C ALA A 237 -6.48 -1.02 -0.10
N ILE A 238 -7.10 -1.96 -0.82
CA ILE A 238 -8.42 -2.49 -0.46
C ILE A 238 -8.35 -3.29 0.85
N CYS A 239 -7.33 -4.15 1.03
CA CYS A 239 -7.10 -4.85 2.29
C CYS A 239 -6.89 -3.88 3.46
N PHE A 240 -6.16 -2.78 3.24
CA PHE A 240 -5.97 -1.74 4.23
C PHE A 240 -7.29 -1.10 4.62
N HIS A 241 -8.11 -0.71 3.63
CA HIS A 241 -9.42 -0.12 3.88
C HIS A 241 -10.36 -1.06 4.68
N LEU A 242 -10.40 -2.35 4.33
CA LEU A 242 -11.35 -3.30 4.93
C LEU A 242 -10.87 -3.95 6.23
N ASN A 243 -9.59 -4.34 6.30
CA ASN A 243 -9.11 -5.29 7.31
C ASN A 243 -8.18 -4.65 8.35
N PHE A 244 -7.69 -3.43 8.13
CA PHE A 244 -6.67 -2.82 8.98
C PHE A 244 -7.07 -2.75 10.46
N LYS A 245 -8.27 -2.19 10.75
CA LYS A 245 -8.78 -2.08 12.13
C LYS A 245 -8.89 -3.46 12.80
N LEU A 246 -9.39 -4.47 12.07
CA LEU A 246 -9.53 -5.84 12.56
C LEU A 246 -8.16 -6.50 12.81
N ALA A 247 -7.19 -6.30 11.91
CA ALA A 247 -5.84 -6.84 12.04
C ALA A 247 -5.10 -6.31 13.28
N VAL A 248 -5.19 -5.00 13.50
CA VAL A 248 -4.67 -4.37 14.72
C VAL A 248 -5.38 -4.91 15.95
N GLY A 249 -6.72 -4.96 15.95
CA GLY A 249 -7.50 -5.48 17.07
C GLY A 249 -7.16 -6.93 17.46
N ILE A 250 -7.10 -7.85 16.49
CA ILE A 250 -6.77 -9.27 16.75
C ILE A 250 -5.34 -9.43 17.24
N SER A 251 -4.37 -8.72 16.64
CA SER A 251 -2.97 -8.80 17.07
C SER A 251 -2.75 -8.28 18.50
N ILE A 252 -3.36 -7.14 18.85
CA ILE A 252 -3.35 -6.61 20.22
C ILE A 252 -4.07 -7.58 21.16
N GLY A 253 -5.22 -8.14 20.76
CA GLY A 253 -5.95 -9.12 21.56
C GLY A 253 -5.14 -10.38 21.85
N ALA A 254 -4.40 -10.89 20.86
CA ALA A 254 -3.49 -12.01 21.03
C ALA A 254 -2.34 -11.69 21.99
N TRP A 255 -1.72 -10.52 21.84
CA TRP A 255 -0.69 -10.03 22.76
C TRP A 255 -1.21 -9.89 24.19
N MET A 256 -2.37 -9.24 24.39
CA MET A 256 -3.01 -9.10 25.70
C MET A 256 -3.36 -10.46 26.32
N SER A 257 -3.73 -11.46 25.51
CA SER A 257 -4.02 -12.81 26.00
C SER A 257 -2.76 -13.47 26.59
N VAL A 258 -1.59 -13.24 25.98
CA VAL A 258 -0.30 -13.67 26.54
C VAL A 258 -0.05 -12.95 27.88
N ILE A 259 -0.25 -11.64 27.96
CA ILE A 259 -0.10 -10.89 29.22
C ILE A 259 -0.98 -11.46 30.33
N CYS A 260 -2.27 -11.68 30.04
CA CYS A 260 -3.22 -12.24 31.00
C CYS A 260 -2.82 -13.64 31.48
N TYR A 261 -2.34 -14.50 30.56
CA TYR A 261 -1.86 -15.84 30.90
C TYR A 261 -0.62 -15.79 31.80
N LEU A 262 0.33 -14.91 31.52
CA LEU A 262 1.54 -14.72 32.34
C LEU A 262 1.19 -14.15 33.72
N ALA A 263 0.27 -13.18 33.79
CA ALA A 263 -0.23 -12.64 35.05
C ALA A 263 -0.91 -13.73 35.91
N ALA A 264 -1.69 -14.63 35.28
CA ALA A 264 -2.39 -15.71 35.98
C ALA A 264 -1.45 -16.83 36.48
N THR A 265 -0.35 -17.10 35.76
CA THR A 265 0.62 -18.16 36.11
C THR A 265 1.77 -17.68 37.00
N GLY A 266 1.89 -16.37 37.19
CA GLY A 266 2.96 -15.73 37.96
C GLY A 266 4.04 -15.17 37.04
N ILE A 267 4.19 -13.85 37.05
CA ILE A 267 5.04 -13.11 36.11
C ILE A 267 6.53 -13.50 36.20
N SER A 268 7.03 -13.75 37.41
CA SER A 268 8.42 -14.11 37.65
C SER A 268 8.78 -15.52 37.19
N ALA A 269 7.80 -16.42 37.01
CA ALA A 269 8.04 -17.80 36.60
C ALA A 269 8.58 -17.93 35.16
N TRP A 270 8.51 -16.86 34.37
CA TRP A 270 8.86 -16.84 32.96
C TRP A 270 10.16 -16.09 32.65
N GLY A 271 10.88 -15.61 33.67
CA GLY A 271 12.19 -14.96 33.48
C GLY A 271 13.16 -15.85 32.69
N GLY A 272 13.81 -15.29 31.67
CA GLY A 272 14.69 -16.03 30.75
C GLY A 272 14.00 -17.00 29.78
N CYS A 273 12.66 -17.06 29.74
CA CYS A 273 11.94 -17.98 28.85
C CYS A 273 11.91 -17.46 27.40
N ARG A 274 12.70 -18.08 26.52
CA ARG A 274 12.78 -17.71 25.09
C ARG A 274 11.50 -17.92 24.30
N TYR A 275 10.58 -18.76 24.79
CA TYR A 275 9.28 -18.95 24.14
C TYR A 275 8.42 -17.68 24.18
N LEU A 276 8.70 -16.74 25.09
CA LEU A 276 8.02 -15.45 25.16
C LEU A 276 8.14 -14.63 23.88
N VAL A 277 9.27 -14.68 23.17
CA VAL A 277 9.42 -13.99 21.88
C VAL A 277 8.47 -14.57 20.83
N LEU A 278 8.39 -15.90 20.77
CA LEU A 278 7.56 -16.60 19.80
C LEU A 278 6.08 -16.27 20.00
N VAL A 279 5.57 -16.39 21.24
CA VAL A 279 4.15 -16.15 21.52
C VAL A 279 3.81 -14.68 21.70
N GLY A 280 4.75 -13.89 22.22
CA GLY A 280 4.57 -12.49 22.56
C GLY A 280 4.82 -11.54 21.40
N VAL A 281 5.67 -11.89 20.41
CA VAL A 281 6.00 -11.00 19.28
C VAL A 281 5.62 -11.63 17.95
N TYR A 282 6.16 -12.82 17.66
CA TYR A 282 6.00 -13.42 16.32
C TYR A 282 4.57 -13.87 16.04
N ALA A 283 3.91 -14.52 16.99
CA ALA A 283 2.52 -14.93 16.84
C ALA A 283 1.54 -13.75 16.62
N PRO A 284 1.50 -12.69 17.47
CA PRO A 284 0.58 -11.58 17.24
C PRO A 284 0.94 -10.77 15.97
N THR A 285 2.22 -10.65 15.61
CA THR A 285 2.63 -10.03 14.34
C THR A 285 2.19 -10.86 13.14
N LEU A 286 2.33 -12.19 13.20
CA LEU A 286 1.83 -13.09 12.16
C LEU A 286 0.31 -12.97 12.03
N LEU A 287 -0.42 -12.94 13.15
CA LEU A 287 -1.87 -12.72 13.15
C LEU A 287 -2.25 -11.37 12.54
N PHE A 288 -1.47 -10.31 12.78
CA PHE A 288 -1.66 -9.02 12.10
C PHE A 288 -1.60 -9.20 10.57
N PHE A 289 -0.56 -9.83 10.02
CA PHE A 289 -0.44 -10.03 8.56
C PHE A 289 -1.53 -10.95 8.01
N LEU A 290 -1.83 -12.06 8.70
CA LEU A 290 -2.88 -13.00 8.29
C LEU A 290 -4.23 -12.30 8.22
N VAL A 291 -4.60 -11.54 9.24
CA VAL A 291 -5.87 -10.80 9.28
C VAL A 291 -5.84 -9.61 8.33
N PHE A 292 -4.71 -8.93 8.13
CA PHE A 292 -4.62 -7.84 7.16
C PHE A 292 -4.98 -8.32 5.75
N PHE A 293 -4.45 -9.47 5.34
CA PHE A 293 -4.69 -10.02 4.01
C PHE A 293 -5.96 -10.88 3.89
N LEU A 294 -6.39 -11.55 4.97
CA LEU A 294 -7.50 -12.52 4.93
C LEU A 294 -8.67 -12.14 5.85
N GLY A 295 -8.61 -10.99 6.52
CA GLY A 295 -9.59 -10.55 7.52
C GLY A 295 -11.00 -10.47 6.96
N HIS A 296 -11.16 -10.04 5.71
CA HIS A 296 -12.44 -10.04 5.01
C HIS A 296 -13.10 -11.42 4.95
N LYS A 297 -12.32 -12.52 4.88
CA LYS A 297 -12.86 -13.89 4.97
C LYS A 297 -13.36 -14.20 6.37
N LEU A 298 -12.63 -13.76 7.40
CA LEU A 298 -13.07 -13.91 8.79
C LEU A 298 -14.34 -13.08 9.05
N SER A 299 -14.38 -11.83 8.57
CA SER A 299 -15.54 -10.96 8.66
C SER A 299 -16.76 -11.55 7.96
N SER A 300 -16.59 -12.26 6.84
CA SER A 300 -17.72 -12.94 6.17
C SER A 300 -18.40 -14.02 7.00
N LEU A 301 -17.74 -14.54 8.04
CA LEU A 301 -18.37 -15.49 8.97
C LEU A 301 -19.30 -14.78 9.97
N ALA A 302 -19.07 -13.50 10.24
CA ALA A 302 -19.79 -12.73 11.25
C ALA A 302 -20.79 -11.72 10.65
N HIS A 303 -20.48 -11.16 9.48
CA HIS A 303 -21.23 -10.07 8.86
C HIS A 303 -21.30 -10.23 7.34
N GLU A 304 -22.39 -9.74 6.76
CA GLU A 304 -22.47 -9.58 5.31
C GLU A 304 -21.40 -8.59 4.84
N LEU A 305 -20.60 -9.02 3.87
CA LEU A 305 -19.56 -8.18 3.29
C LEU A 305 -20.15 -7.15 2.32
N PRO A 306 -19.51 -5.98 2.18
CA PRO A 306 -20.03 -4.91 1.33
C PRO A 306 -20.19 -5.38 -0.12
N THR A 307 -21.28 -4.91 -0.71
CA THR A 307 -21.56 -4.98 -2.14
C THR A 307 -20.74 -3.91 -2.84
N VAL A 308 -20.02 -4.28 -3.89
CA VAL A 308 -19.11 -3.36 -4.56
C VAL A 308 -19.37 -3.27 -6.05
N TRP A 309 -19.07 -2.10 -6.61
CA TRP A 309 -19.05 -1.90 -8.04
C TRP A 309 -17.60 -1.76 -8.51
N LEU A 310 -17.25 -2.57 -9.50
CA LEU A 310 -15.96 -2.56 -10.18
C LEU A 310 -16.19 -2.76 -11.68
N ASP A 311 -15.77 -1.79 -12.47
CA ASP A 311 -15.97 -1.69 -13.92
C ASP A 311 -15.74 -3.00 -14.68
N LYS A 312 -14.60 -3.68 -14.48
CA LYS A 312 -14.28 -4.92 -15.24
C LYS A 312 -15.26 -6.06 -15.03
N VAL A 313 -15.83 -6.18 -13.83
CA VAL A 313 -16.72 -7.30 -13.46
C VAL A 313 -18.19 -6.91 -13.61
N CYS A 314 -18.52 -5.64 -13.36
CA CYS A 314 -19.90 -5.15 -13.38
C CYS A 314 -20.34 -4.64 -14.76
N ILE A 315 -19.42 -4.48 -15.71
CA ILE A 315 -19.69 -4.17 -17.11
C ILE A 315 -19.45 -5.42 -17.96
N HIS A 316 -20.39 -5.73 -18.84
CA HIS A 316 -20.27 -6.83 -19.79
C HIS A 316 -19.10 -6.57 -20.74
N GLN A 317 -18.07 -7.41 -20.72
CA GLN A 317 -16.83 -7.13 -21.47
C GLN A 317 -16.92 -7.53 -22.96
N THR A 318 -17.73 -8.54 -23.29
CA THR A 318 -17.80 -9.16 -24.63
C THR A 318 -18.97 -8.65 -25.48
N ASN A 319 -20.11 -8.30 -24.86
CA ASN A 319 -21.28 -7.75 -25.55
C ASN A 319 -21.17 -6.22 -25.65
N GLU A 320 -20.63 -5.75 -26.78
CA GLU A 320 -20.37 -4.32 -27.03
C GLU A 320 -21.63 -3.43 -26.92
N ALA A 321 -22.81 -3.94 -27.28
CA ALA A 321 -24.05 -3.18 -27.14
C ALA A 321 -24.42 -2.97 -25.66
N MET A 322 -24.36 -4.04 -24.86
CA MET A 322 -24.63 -3.95 -23.42
C MET A 322 -23.56 -3.13 -22.69
N LYS A 323 -22.29 -3.34 -23.03
CA LYS A 323 -21.16 -2.55 -22.54
C LYS A 323 -21.37 -1.07 -22.78
N ALA A 324 -21.73 -0.68 -24.01
CA ALA A 324 -22.01 0.71 -24.34
C ALA A 324 -23.18 1.27 -23.51
N LEU A 325 -24.26 0.50 -23.31
CA LEU A 325 -25.38 0.93 -22.45
C LEU A 325 -24.95 1.11 -20.99
N GLN A 326 -24.14 0.21 -20.45
CA GLN A 326 -23.64 0.27 -19.08
C GLN A 326 -22.63 1.40 -18.87
N VAL A 327 -21.70 1.61 -19.81
CA VAL A 327 -20.76 2.74 -19.77
C VAL A 327 -21.50 4.07 -19.83
N ASN A 328 -22.56 4.17 -20.64
CA ASN A 328 -23.43 5.35 -20.63
C ASN A 328 -24.16 5.54 -19.29
N ALA A 329 -24.49 4.46 -18.58
CA ALA A 329 -25.16 4.52 -17.28
C ALA A 329 -24.20 4.73 -16.09
N LEU A 330 -22.89 4.84 -16.32
CA LEU A 330 -21.87 4.95 -15.27
C LEU A 330 -22.13 6.07 -14.24
N PRO A 331 -22.53 7.31 -14.63
CA PRO A 331 -22.84 8.34 -13.65
C PRO A 331 -23.98 7.93 -12.70
N VAL A 332 -24.96 7.18 -13.19
CA VAL A 332 -26.07 6.71 -12.35
C VAL A 332 -25.57 5.67 -11.34
N PHE A 333 -24.65 4.79 -11.74
CA PHE A 333 -24.06 3.80 -10.82
C PHE A 333 -23.28 4.50 -9.69
N VAL A 334 -22.47 5.50 -10.04
CA VAL A 334 -21.71 6.31 -9.07
C VAL A 334 -22.66 7.05 -8.12
N ALA A 335 -23.70 7.71 -8.65
CA ALA A 335 -24.70 8.42 -7.84
C ALA A 335 -25.52 7.50 -6.94
N ARG A 336 -25.61 6.20 -7.28
CA ARG A 336 -26.28 5.15 -6.49
C ARG A 336 -25.28 4.31 -5.69
N SER A 337 -24.13 4.87 -5.34
CA SER A 337 -23.15 4.25 -4.46
C SER A 337 -23.12 4.97 -3.11
N ARG A 338 -23.07 4.24 -2.00
CA ARG A 338 -23.03 4.86 -0.65
C ARG A 338 -21.70 5.53 -0.36
N GLU A 339 -20.62 4.89 -0.79
CA GLU A 339 -19.24 5.32 -0.59
C GLU A 339 -18.47 5.16 -1.91
N ILE A 340 -17.51 6.04 -2.15
CA ILE A 340 -16.52 5.87 -3.22
C ILE A 340 -15.13 5.70 -2.61
N LEU A 341 -14.48 4.58 -2.93
CA LEU A 341 -13.09 4.30 -2.60
C LEU A 341 -12.23 4.62 -3.82
N VAL A 342 -11.46 5.70 -3.70
CA VAL A 342 -10.54 6.17 -4.71
C VAL A 342 -9.16 5.57 -4.46
N LEU A 343 -8.79 4.58 -5.27
CA LEU A 343 -7.47 3.96 -5.26
C LEU A 343 -6.48 4.86 -6.01
N TRP A 344 -5.83 5.75 -5.27
CA TRP A 344 -5.12 6.87 -5.85
C TRP A 344 -3.75 6.50 -6.40
N SER A 345 -3.57 6.72 -7.70
CA SER A 345 -2.29 6.70 -8.40
C SER A 345 -1.87 8.09 -8.88
N ASP A 346 -0.62 8.22 -9.29
CA ASP A 346 -0.05 9.40 -9.96
C ASP A 346 -0.76 9.80 -11.27
N THR A 347 -1.61 8.95 -11.81
CA THR A 347 -2.30 9.12 -13.10
C THR A 347 -3.80 9.25 -12.95
N LEU A 348 -4.34 9.29 -11.73
CA LEU A 348 -5.79 9.28 -11.50
C LEU A 348 -6.50 10.48 -12.15
N PHE A 349 -6.03 11.71 -11.87
CA PHE A 349 -6.62 12.93 -12.44
C PHE A 349 -6.30 13.16 -13.90
N GLU A 350 -5.34 12.42 -14.45
CA GLU A 350 -5.09 12.44 -15.87
C GLU A 350 -6.17 11.65 -16.64
N ARG A 351 -7.08 10.93 -15.97
CA ARG A 351 -8.10 10.11 -16.64
C ARG A 351 -9.47 10.77 -16.56
N LEU A 352 -9.96 11.24 -17.70
CA LEU A 352 -11.22 11.96 -17.82
C LEU A 352 -12.43 11.19 -17.24
N TRP A 353 -12.49 9.87 -17.44
CA TRP A 353 -13.53 9.02 -16.86
C TRP A 353 -13.48 8.94 -15.33
N CYS A 354 -12.29 8.87 -14.73
CA CYS A 354 -12.15 8.92 -13.27
C CYS A 354 -12.57 10.30 -12.74
N CYS A 355 -12.26 11.38 -13.45
CA CYS A 355 -12.72 12.72 -13.11
C CYS A 355 -14.25 12.84 -13.17
N LEU A 356 -14.92 12.20 -14.13
CA LEU A 356 -16.38 12.12 -14.20
C LEU A 356 -16.98 11.37 -12.99
N GLU A 357 -16.36 10.27 -12.56
CA GLU A 357 -16.79 9.54 -11.35
C GLU A 357 -16.72 10.47 -10.12
N LEU A 358 -15.61 11.19 -9.95
CA LEU A 358 -15.46 12.17 -8.86
C LEU A 358 -16.48 13.31 -8.97
N ALA A 359 -16.69 13.87 -10.17
CA ALA A 359 -17.66 14.94 -10.42
C ALA A 359 -19.08 14.49 -10.07
N THR A 360 -19.43 13.25 -10.43
CA THR A 360 -20.74 12.67 -10.18
C THR A 360 -20.93 12.41 -8.69
N PHE A 361 -19.98 11.74 -8.03
CA PHE A 361 -20.09 11.48 -6.60
C PHE A 361 -20.11 12.77 -5.78
N ALA A 362 -19.32 13.78 -6.15
CA ALA A 362 -19.32 15.07 -5.48
C ALA A 362 -20.66 15.83 -5.59
N LYS A 363 -21.43 15.61 -6.67
CA LYS A 363 -22.75 16.25 -6.84
C LYS A 363 -23.85 15.56 -6.03
N TYR A 364 -23.78 14.23 -5.87
CA TYR A 364 -24.87 13.43 -5.28
C TYR A 364 -24.55 12.84 -3.90
N GLY A 365 -23.27 12.70 -3.55
CA GLY A 365 -22.79 12.15 -2.29
C GLY A 365 -22.12 13.20 -1.42
N ASP A 366 -21.77 12.79 -0.21
CA ASP A 366 -21.05 13.63 0.74
C ASP A 366 -19.53 13.48 0.58
N VAL A 367 -18.79 14.59 0.78
CA VAL A 367 -17.32 14.58 0.73
C VAL A 367 -16.72 13.61 1.76
N GLU A 368 -17.38 13.42 2.90
CA GLU A 368 -16.95 12.48 3.94
C GLU A 368 -17.04 11.00 3.51
N SER A 369 -17.92 10.70 2.56
CA SER A 369 -18.10 9.37 1.94
C SER A 369 -17.17 9.15 0.75
N MET A 370 -16.29 10.10 0.45
CA MET A 370 -15.20 9.95 -0.52
C MET A 370 -13.93 9.54 0.22
N ARG A 371 -13.57 8.25 0.15
CA ARG A 371 -12.37 7.72 0.80
C ARG A 371 -11.22 7.64 -0.18
N PHE A 372 -10.13 8.30 0.16
CA PHE A 372 -8.89 8.24 -0.61
C PHE A 372 -7.94 7.22 -0.01
N ALA A 373 -7.52 6.25 -0.83
CA ALA A 373 -6.55 5.24 -0.45
C ALA A 373 -5.32 5.35 -1.37
N PRO A 374 -4.29 6.10 -0.96
CA PRO A 374 -3.05 6.19 -1.72
C PRO A 374 -2.39 4.82 -1.86
N LEU A 375 -2.03 4.45 -3.08
CA LEU A 375 -1.46 3.13 -3.38
C LEU A 375 -0.10 2.87 -2.68
N TRP A 376 0.58 3.92 -2.21
CA TRP A 376 1.84 3.81 -1.47
C TRP A 376 1.66 3.54 0.04
N LEU A 377 0.47 3.80 0.61
CA LEU A 377 0.26 3.80 2.06
C LEU A 377 0.38 2.40 2.68
N ALA A 378 -0.34 1.43 2.12
CA ALA A 378 -0.32 0.06 2.64
C ALA A 378 1.07 -0.60 2.52
N PRO A 379 1.78 -0.54 1.36
CA PRO A 379 3.15 -1.04 1.26
C PRO A 379 4.11 -0.38 2.25
N TRP A 380 4.02 0.94 2.45
CA TRP A 380 4.83 1.65 3.43
C TRP A 380 4.60 1.10 4.84
N LEU A 381 3.34 0.96 5.26
CA LEU A 381 3.03 0.45 6.59
C LEU A 381 3.52 -0.99 6.77
N LEU A 382 3.18 -1.88 5.83
CA LEU A 382 3.54 -3.30 5.90
C LEU A 382 5.05 -3.50 5.90
N SER A 383 5.78 -2.77 5.05
CA SER A 383 7.24 -2.81 5.06
C SER A 383 7.83 -2.26 6.36
N SER A 384 7.27 -1.19 6.92
CA SER A 384 7.71 -0.66 8.22
C SER A 384 7.54 -1.70 9.34
N VAL A 385 6.39 -2.39 9.39
CA VAL A 385 6.15 -3.48 10.35
C VAL A 385 7.12 -4.65 10.14
N LEU A 386 7.41 -5.04 8.89
CA LEU A 386 8.38 -6.11 8.63
C LEU A 386 9.81 -5.73 9.01
N LEU A 387 10.21 -4.49 8.76
CA LEU A 387 11.53 -3.99 9.14
C LEU A 387 11.67 -3.87 10.65
N ASP A 388 10.61 -3.42 11.33
CA ASP A 388 10.55 -3.39 12.79
C ASP A 388 10.65 -4.79 13.40
N LEU A 389 9.98 -5.78 12.79
CA LEU A 389 10.11 -7.19 13.16
C LEU A 389 11.54 -7.70 12.97
N ALA A 390 12.18 -7.35 11.86
CA ALA A 390 13.57 -7.72 11.59
C ALA A 390 14.54 -7.08 12.60
N SER A 391 14.36 -5.81 12.93
CA SER A 391 15.16 -5.10 13.94
C SER A 391 14.95 -5.66 15.34
N THR A 392 13.71 -6.00 15.70
CA THR A 392 13.37 -6.69 16.95
C THR A 392 14.03 -8.08 17.03
N SER A 393 14.01 -8.81 15.92
CA SER A 393 14.66 -10.14 15.84
C SER A 393 16.18 -10.02 15.97
N LEU A 394 16.79 -8.97 15.40
CA LEU A 394 18.21 -8.70 15.56
C LEU A 394 18.56 -8.34 17.01
N LEU A 395 17.73 -7.53 17.67
CA LEU A 395 17.89 -7.22 19.09
C LEU A 395 17.83 -8.50 19.95
N GLU A 396 16.86 -9.38 19.70
CA GLU A 396 16.76 -10.68 20.38
C GLU A 396 18.00 -11.55 20.14
N VAL A 397 18.51 -11.60 18.89
CA VAL A 397 19.76 -12.33 18.59
C VAL A 397 20.93 -11.75 19.38
N LEU A 398 21.05 -10.43 19.52
CA LEU A 398 22.08 -9.81 20.34
C LEU A 398 21.92 -10.18 21.83
N GLU A 399 20.70 -10.19 22.36
CA GLU A 399 20.44 -10.64 23.74
C GLU A 399 20.80 -12.12 23.95
N ILE A 400 20.56 -12.97 22.95
CA ILE A 400 20.97 -14.39 22.99
C ILE A 400 22.51 -14.52 22.98
N LEU A 401 23.20 -13.72 22.17
CA LEU A 401 24.65 -13.75 22.05
C LEU A 401 25.36 -13.18 23.29
N ILE A 402 24.74 -12.22 23.97
CA ILE A 402 25.27 -11.60 25.18
C ILE A 402 24.17 -11.60 26.25
N PRO A 403 24.00 -12.72 26.97
CA PRO A 403 23.00 -12.85 28.02
C PRO A 403 23.20 -11.79 29.12
N ASN A 404 22.09 -11.26 29.65
CA ASN A 404 22.11 -10.11 30.56
C ASN A 404 22.81 -8.90 29.94
N TRP A 405 22.58 -8.62 28.64
CA TRP A 405 23.19 -7.53 27.88
C TRP A 405 23.24 -6.22 28.69
N THR A 406 22.12 -5.82 29.28
CA THR A 406 22.02 -4.62 30.12
C THR A 406 23.06 -4.65 31.24
N SER A 407 23.11 -5.73 32.03
CA SER A 407 24.08 -5.87 33.13
C SER A 407 25.53 -5.95 32.64
N PHE A 408 25.78 -6.63 31.52
CA PHE A 408 27.10 -6.80 30.92
C PHE A 408 27.72 -5.44 30.58
N PHE A 409 26.95 -4.52 30.00
CA PHE A 409 27.41 -3.19 29.63
C PHE A 409 27.27 -2.15 30.77
N MET A 410 26.32 -2.32 31.69
CA MET A 410 26.04 -1.31 32.72
C MET A 410 27.25 -1.04 33.61
N LYS A 411 27.92 -2.08 34.10
CA LYS A 411 29.08 -1.92 34.99
C LYS A 411 30.27 -1.19 34.32
N PRO A 412 30.79 -1.64 33.15
CA PRO A 412 31.90 -0.95 32.51
C PRO A 412 31.54 0.47 32.07
N LEU A 413 30.32 0.71 31.57
CA LEU A 413 29.89 2.05 31.18
C LEU A 413 29.71 2.97 32.39
N ASN A 414 29.17 2.47 33.50
CA ASN A 414 29.05 3.24 34.73
C ASN A 414 30.43 3.66 35.24
N GLY A 415 31.39 2.73 35.32
CA GLY A 415 32.77 3.04 35.71
C GLY A 415 33.42 4.06 34.77
N PHE A 416 33.27 3.87 33.45
CA PHE A 416 33.76 4.82 32.45
C PHE A 416 33.20 6.23 32.63
N PHE A 417 31.87 6.36 32.76
CA PHE A 417 31.26 7.68 32.97
C PHE A 417 31.57 8.27 34.35
N ALA A 418 31.73 7.45 35.38
CA ALA A 418 32.16 7.90 36.70
C ALA A 418 33.55 8.54 36.64
N GLU A 419 34.48 7.88 35.94
CA GLU A 419 35.83 8.39 35.70
C GLU A 419 35.82 9.70 34.88
N VAL A 420 35.11 9.71 33.73
CA VAL A 420 35.05 10.86 32.82
C VAL A 420 34.46 12.11 33.46
N PHE A 421 33.42 11.95 34.30
CA PHE A 421 32.74 13.07 34.96
C PHE A 421 33.25 13.33 36.39
N HIS A 422 34.28 12.62 36.84
CA HIS A 422 34.84 12.70 38.20
C HIS A 422 33.78 12.57 39.31
N VAL A 423 32.84 11.64 39.13
CA VAL A 423 31.80 11.29 40.12
C VAL A 423 32.09 9.92 40.72
N GLU A 424 31.52 9.63 41.89
CA GLU A 424 31.67 8.32 42.53
C GLU A 424 31.10 7.21 41.64
N GLU A 425 31.80 6.06 41.57
CA GLU A 425 31.31 4.87 40.88
C GLU A 425 29.97 4.44 41.51
N GLY A 426 28.97 4.15 40.68
CA GLY A 426 27.60 3.92 41.16
C GLY A 426 26.78 5.19 41.42
N SER A 427 27.32 6.39 41.16
CA SER A 427 26.52 7.61 41.20
C SER A 427 25.35 7.57 40.20
N ARG A 428 24.24 8.25 40.55
CA ARG A 428 23.04 8.32 39.71
C ARG A 428 23.30 8.89 38.31
N LEU A 429 24.22 9.85 38.21
CA LEU A 429 24.60 10.45 36.92
C LEU A 429 25.30 9.44 36.02
N ALA A 430 26.28 8.69 36.55
CA ALA A 430 26.96 7.64 35.81
C ALA A 430 25.98 6.52 35.39
N GLY A 431 25.03 6.16 36.27
CA GLY A 431 23.97 5.19 35.95
C GLY A 431 23.04 5.66 34.82
N PHE A 432 22.60 6.92 34.88
CA PHE A 432 21.80 7.55 33.82
C PHE A 432 22.52 7.50 32.47
N LEU A 433 23.80 7.91 32.42
CA LEU A 433 24.59 7.95 31.19
C LEU A 433 24.86 6.55 30.64
N ALA A 434 25.11 5.57 31.51
CA ALA A 434 25.27 4.18 31.14
C ALA A 434 23.99 3.61 30.50
N ALA A 435 22.82 3.83 31.13
CA ALA A 435 21.53 3.39 30.58
C ALA A 435 21.23 4.05 29.23
N LEU A 436 21.48 5.37 29.11
CA LEU A 436 21.35 6.10 27.85
C LEU A 436 22.23 5.48 26.76
N ALA A 437 23.51 5.21 27.06
CA ALA A 437 24.45 4.63 26.11
C ALA A 437 24.05 3.22 25.67
N ILE A 438 23.62 2.35 26.59
CA ILE A 438 23.13 1.00 26.27
C ILE A 438 21.97 1.08 25.30
N TRP A 439 21.00 1.96 25.56
CA TRP A 439 19.84 2.09 24.70
C TRP A 439 20.19 2.65 23.31
N CYS A 440 21.10 3.62 23.24
CA CYS A 440 21.63 4.11 21.97
C CYS A 440 22.31 2.99 21.16
N LEU A 441 23.05 2.08 21.82
CA LEU A 441 23.65 0.91 21.17
C LEU A 441 22.58 -0.06 20.64
N SER A 442 21.49 -0.28 21.39
CA SER A 442 20.36 -1.10 20.92
C SER A 442 19.73 -0.53 19.64
N GLY A 443 19.72 0.81 19.49
CA GLY A 443 19.25 1.49 18.28
C GLY A 443 20.02 1.14 17.00
N LEU A 444 21.24 0.62 17.11
CA LEU A 444 22.01 0.15 15.95
C LEU A 444 21.32 -1.01 15.21
N CYS A 445 20.41 -1.74 15.88
CA CYS A 445 19.59 -2.78 15.26
C CYS A 445 18.62 -2.25 14.19
N TYR A 446 18.38 -0.93 14.17
CA TYR A 446 17.53 -0.27 13.17
C TYR A 446 18.32 0.31 11.98
N LEU A 447 19.65 0.21 11.97
CA LEU A 447 20.44 0.62 10.81
C LEU A 447 20.04 -0.13 9.53
N PRO A 448 19.78 -1.45 9.53
CA PRO A 448 19.30 -2.15 8.33
C PRO A 448 17.93 -1.64 7.86
N ALA A 449 17.06 -1.23 8.78
CA ALA A 449 15.74 -0.67 8.47
C ALA A 449 15.81 0.76 7.88
N SER A 450 16.94 1.45 8.07
CA SER A 450 17.11 2.83 7.62
C SER A 450 17.09 2.97 6.09
N ILE A 451 17.69 2.04 5.34
CA ILE A 451 17.78 2.11 3.87
C ILE A 451 16.42 1.93 3.20
N PRO A 452 15.62 0.88 3.51
CA PRO A 452 14.30 0.75 2.91
C PRO A 452 13.34 1.85 3.39
N GLY A 453 13.50 2.30 4.65
CA GLY A 453 12.78 3.46 5.18
C GLY A 453 13.02 4.72 4.35
N CYS A 454 14.28 5.01 4.02
CA CYS A 454 14.68 6.11 3.14
C CYS A 454 13.89 6.14 1.83
N VAL A 455 13.91 5.02 1.11
CA VAL A 455 13.24 4.88 -0.19
C VAL A 455 11.72 5.02 -0.04
N ALA A 456 11.14 4.41 0.99
CA ALA A 456 9.70 4.46 1.23
C ALA A 456 9.22 5.88 1.56
N PHE A 457 9.96 6.63 2.39
CA PHE A 457 9.62 8.00 2.75
C PHE A 457 9.86 9.01 1.62
N GLN A 458 10.89 8.81 0.80
CA GLN A 458 11.07 9.58 -0.44
C GLN A 458 9.88 9.39 -1.38
N ARG A 459 9.48 8.13 -1.63
CA ARG A 459 8.31 7.82 -2.47
C ARG A 459 7.04 8.41 -1.90
N LYS A 460 6.82 8.33 -0.58
CA LYS A 460 5.70 8.99 0.09
C LYS A 460 5.70 10.50 -0.21
N LEU A 461 6.81 11.18 0.03
CA LEU A 461 6.90 12.64 -0.16
C LEU A 461 6.69 13.04 -1.62
N CYS A 462 7.36 12.36 -2.56
CA CYS A 462 7.19 12.64 -3.99
C CYS A 462 5.74 12.41 -4.45
N ASN A 463 5.16 11.25 -4.13
CA ASN A 463 3.82 10.90 -4.60
C ASN A 463 2.74 11.75 -3.94
N HIS A 464 2.90 12.08 -2.65
CA HIS A 464 1.96 12.96 -1.96
C HIS A 464 2.07 14.40 -2.45
N LYS A 465 3.29 14.90 -2.70
CA LYS A 465 3.48 16.22 -3.30
C LYS A 465 2.83 16.29 -4.68
N LEU A 466 3.11 15.32 -5.55
CA LEU A 466 2.49 15.20 -6.87
C LEU A 466 0.96 15.17 -6.77
N MET A 467 0.42 14.39 -5.83
CA MET A 467 -1.02 14.32 -5.54
C MET A 467 -1.62 15.70 -5.25
N LEU A 468 -1.01 16.48 -4.36
CA LEU A 468 -1.51 17.81 -4.01
C LEU A 468 -1.31 18.83 -5.13
N GLU A 469 -0.21 18.74 -5.87
CA GLU A 469 0.06 19.57 -7.05
C GLU A 469 -0.99 19.33 -8.13
N GLN A 470 -1.28 18.07 -8.47
CA GLN A 470 -2.32 17.70 -9.44
C GLN A 470 -3.69 18.22 -9.05
N MET A 471 -4.05 18.23 -7.76
CA MET A 471 -5.30 18.84 -7.30
C MET A 471 -5.29 20.36 -7.46
N SER A 472 -4.19 21.01 -7.10
CA SER A 472 -4.08 22.47 -7.12
C SER A 472 -4.10 23.06 -8.53
N SER A 473 -3.51 22.36 -9.50
CA SER A 473 -3.48 22.73 -10.91
C SER A 473 -4.53 22.01 -11.75
N PHE A 474 -5.43 21.25 -11.12
CA PHE A 474 -6.39 20.39 -11.82
C PHE A 474 -7.22 21.18 -12.83
N ASP A 475 -7.23 20.75 -14.09
CA ASP A 475 -8.20 21.19 -15.09
C ASP A 475 -8.73 19.96 -15.83
N ILE A 476 -10.05 19.75 -15.77
CA ILE A 476 -10.69 18.64 -16.45
C ILE A 476 -10.45 18.64 -17.96
N ARG A 477 -10.27 19.82 -18.57
CA ARG A 477 -10.01 19.96 -20.01
C ARG A 477 -8.68 19.30 -20.40
N GLU A 478 -7.69 19.32 -19.51
CA GLU A 478 -6.38 18.71 -19.70
C GLU A 478 -6.37 17.21 -19.39
N ALA A 479 -7.43 16.65 -18.78
CA ALA A 479 -7.51 15.24 -18.48
C ALA A 479 -7.51 14.40 -19.78
N LYS A 480 -6.69 13.37 -19.87
CA LYS A 480 -6.57 12.46 -21.00
C LYS A 480 -7.81 11.58 -21.10
N CYS A 481 -8.27 11.36 -22.33
CA CYS A 481 -9.36 10.42 -22.63
C CYS A 481 -8.79 9.25 -23.44
N SER A 482 -8.98 8.02 -22.97
CA SER A 482 -8.48 6.82 -23.66
C SER A 482 -9.08 6.66 -25.06
N VAL A 483 -10.31 7.14 -25.26
CA VAL A 483 -10.98 7.19 -26.57
C VAL A 483 -11.36 8.63 -26.84
N ALA A 484 -10.69 9.28 -27.79
CA ALA A 484 -10.85 10.71 -28.04
C ALA A 484 -12.31 11.12 -28.33
N SER A 485 -13.10 10.25 -28.98
CA SER A 485 -14.52 10.49 -29.24
C SER A 485 -15.39 10.60 -27.99
N ASP A 486 -14.94 10.04 -26.87
CA ASP A 486 -15.68 10.09 -25.60
C ASP A 486 -15.45 11.40 -24.84
N ARG A 487 -14.49 12.23 -25.24
CA ARG A 487 -14.16 13.47 -24.52
C ARG A 487 -15.35 14.40 -24.40
N GLN A 488 -15.89 14.85 -25.54
CA GLN A 488 -17.02 15.77 -25.57
C GLN A 488 -18.21 15.21 -24.77
N LEU A 489 -18.41 13.91 -24.91
CA LEU A 489 -19.47 13.17 -24.26
C LEU A 489 -19.32 13.13 -22.72
N VAL A 490 -18.10 13.08 -22.20
CA VAL A 490 -17.83 13.15 -20.75
C VAL A 490 -17.86 14.59 -20.25
N GLU A 491 -17.29 15.54 -21.00
CA GLU A 491 -17.32 16.96 -20.66
C GLU A 491 -18.75 17.50 -20.61
N ASP A 492 -19.60 17.17 -21.60
CA ASP A 492 -21.03 17.52 -21.60
C ASP A 492 -21.76 17.00 -20.36
N GLN A 493 -21.37 15.82 -19.87
CA GLN A 493 -21.95 15.22 -18.67
C GLN A 493 -21.50 15.98 -17.41
N VAL A 494 -20.23 16.37 -17.31
CA VAL A 494 -19.75 17.19 -16.18
C VAL A 494 -20.40 18.57 -16.21
N VAL A 495 -20.53 19.18 -17.39
CA VAL A 495 -21.28 20.42 -17.59
C VAL A 495 -22.70 20.27 -17.05
N GLU A 496 -23.44 19.23 -17.45
CA GLU A 496 -24.80 19.01 -16.96
C GLU A 496 -24.87 18.87 -15.43
N LEU A 497 -23.93 18.15 -14.82
CA LEU A 497 -23.86 17.95 -13.37
C LEU A 497 -23.58 19.24 -12.59
N TRP A 498 -22.79 20.15 -13.16
CA TRP A 498 -22.24 21.34 -12.50
C TRP A 498 -22.82 22.67 -13.01
N ARG A 499 -23.80 22.61 -13.92
CA ARG A 499 -24.67 23.75 -14.26
C ARG A 499 -25.37 24.25 -13.00
N HIS A 500 -25.70 25.54 -12.99
CA HIS A 500 -26.44 26.12 -11.86
C HIS A 500 -27.79 25.42 -11.78
N ASP A 501 -28.20 24.99 -10.58
CA ASP A 501 -29.58 24.52 -10.37
C ASP A 501 -30.51 25.71 -10.70
N VAL A 502 -31.06 25.70 -11.92
CA VAL A 502 -31.93 26.76 -12.45
C VAL A 502 -33.25 26.83 -11.67
N ASP A 503 -33.50 25.88 -10.77
CA ASP A 503 -34.65 25.85 -9.85
C ASP A 503 -34.60 26.92 -8.75
N SER A 504 -33.58 27.79 -8.72
CA SER A 504 -33.68 29.05 -7.97
C SER A 504 -34.67 29.99 -8.70
N PRO A 505 -35.87 30.29 -8.17
CA PRO A 505 -37.01 30.88 -8.92
C PRO A 505 -36.85 32.35 -9.37
N ARG A 506 -35.64 32.85 -9.57
CA ARG A 506 -35.33 34.28 -9.79
C ARG A 506 -34.72 34.62 -11.15
N ALA A 507 -34.55 33.68 -12.08
CA ALA A 507 -34.01 33.98 -13.40
C ALA A 507 -35.10 34.50 -14.36
N GLY A 508 -35.03 35.80 -14.72
CA GLY A 508 -35.96 36.46 -15.65
C GLY A 508 -35.73 36.13 -17.14
N PRO A 509 -36.60 36.62 -18.05
CA PRO A 509 -36.77 36.12 -19.42
C PRO A 509 -35.68 36.46 -20.47
N LEU A 510 -34.44 36.78 -20.08
CA LEU A 510 -33.40 37.31 -20.99
C LEU A 510 -32.27 36.30 -21.31
N ALA A 511 -32.54 34.99 -21.26
CA ALA A 511 -31.50 33.96 -21.15
C ALA A 511 -31.06 33.24 -22.46
N GLU A 512 -31.55 33.62 -23.65
CA GLU A 512 -31.26 32.82 -24.87
C GLU A 512 -29.86 33.06 -25.50
N SER A 513 -29.13 34.11 -25.10
CA SER A 513 -27.78 34.41 -25.63
C SER A 513 -26.62 33.95 -24.74
N ARG A 514 -26.87 33.22 -23.63
CA ARG A 514 -25.84 32.83 -22.64
C ARG A 514 -25.37 31.37 -22.70
N VAL A 515 -25.79 30.61 -23.70
CA VAL A 515 -25.64 29.14 -23.73
C VAL A 515 -24.17 28.66 -23.74
N SER A 516 -23.25 29.37 -24.40
CA SER A 516 -21.82 28.98 -24.41
C SER A 516 -21.06 29.33 -23.14
N GLY A 517 -21.42 30.44 -22.47
CA GLY A 517 -20.79 30.84 -21.21
C GLY A 517 -21.10 29.89 -20.05
N ASP A 518 -22.29 29.27 -20.07
CA ASP A 518 -22.75 28.40 -18.98
C ASP A 518 -21.99 27.05 -18.94
N ALA A 519 -21.53 26.54 -20.09
CA ALA A 519 -20.74 25.31 -20.14
C ALA A 519 -19.34 25.47 -19.55
N GLU A 520 -18.61 26.51 -19.98
CA GLU A 520 -17.28 26.82 -19.44
C GLU A 520 -17.36 27.14 -17.94
N GLU A 521 -18.39 27.87 -17.52
CA GLU A 521 -18.60 28.19 -16.11
C GLU A 521 -18.88 26.92 -15.28
N ALA A 522 -19.63 25.95 -15.80
CA ALA A 522 -19.87 24.67 -15.13
C ALA A 522 -18.57 23.84 -14.96
N LEU A 523 -17.75 23.75 -16.00
CA LEU A 523 -16.44 23.08 -15.92
C LEU A 523 -15.52 23.80 -14.92
N ASP A 524 -15.51 25.13 -14.91
CA ASP A 524 -14.73 25.92 -13.96
C ASP A 524 -15.19 25.74 -12.51
N ARG A 525 -16.50 25.56 -12.26
CA ARG A 525 -17.00 25.21 -10.93
C ARG A 525 -16.51 23.84 -10.47
N PHE A 526 -16.51 22.84 -11.35
CA PHE A 526 -15.96 21.52 -11.01
C PHE A 526 -14.45 21.61 -10.73
N ASN A 527 -13.70 22.32 -11.59
CA ASN A 527 -12.28 22.57 -11.37
C ASN A 527 -12.02 23.27 -10.03
N ALA A 528 -12.81 24.31 -9.70
CA ALA A 528 -12.72 25.01 -8.42
C ALA A 528 -13.05 24.10 -7.23
N TYR A 529 -14.00 23.17 -7.38
CA TYR A 529 -14.31 22.17 -6.36
C TYR A 529 -13.13 21.23 -6.08
N ILE A 530 -12.48 20.70 -7.13
CA ILE A 530 -11.30 19.84 -6.99
C ILE A 530 -10.14 20.61 -6.33
N ARG A 531 -9.85 21.82 -6.81
CA ARG A 531 -8.76 22.69 -6.32
C ARG A 531 -8.97 23.18 -4.89
N GLY A 532 -10.22 23.26 -4.42
CA GLY A 532 -10.55 23.81 -3.10
C GLY A 532 -11.14 22.77 -2.15
N PRO A 533 -12.47 22.64 -2.06
CA PRO A 533 -13.15 21.73 -1.13
C PRO A 533 -12.59 20.30 -1.10
N LEU A 534 -12.40 19.68 -2.27
CA LEU A 534 -11.93 18.29 -2.30
C LEU A 534 -10.47 18.16 -1.84
N GLN A 535 -9.60 19.06 -2.29
CA GLN A 535 -8.21 19.11 -1.84
C GLN A 535 -8.12 19.29 -0.33
N ALA A 536 -8.95 20.17 0.25
CA ALA A 536 -9.01 20.36 1.69
C ALA A 536 -9.43 19.08 2.43
N ALA A 537 -10.42 18.35 1.92
CA ALA A 537 -10.85 17.08 2.50
C ALA A 537 -9.78 15.97 2.38
N VAL A 538 -9.03 15.92 1.27
CA VAL A 538 -7.88 15.03 1.10
C VAL A 538 -6.78 15.35 2.12
N VAL A 539 -6.45 16.63 2.29
CA VAL A 539 -5.45 17.08 3.28
C VAL A 539 -5.92 16.82 4.71
N GLU A 540 -7.22 16.94 5.00
CA GLU A 540 -7.77 16.64 6.32
C GLU A 540 -7.77 15.13 6.64
N SER A 541 -8.02 14.29 5.64
CA SER A 541 -8.11 12.83 5.82
C SER A 541 -6.75 12.13 5.81
N ILE A 542 -5.85 12.50 4.89
CA ILE A 542 -4.54 11.86 4.71
C ILE A 542 -3.43 12.66 5.42
N GLY A 543 -3.66 13.96 5.67
CA GLY A 543 -2.66 14.89 6.17
C GLY A 543 -1.87 15.58 5.05
N HIS A 544 -1.03 16.55 5.42
CA HIS A 544 -0.06 17.16 4.51
C HIS A 544 1.08 16.18 4.16
N GLU A 545 1.89 16.49 3.13
CA GLU A 545 3.03 15.66 2.68
C GLU A 545 3.95 15.12 3.79
N ALA A 546 4.22 15.93 4.83
CA ALA A 546 5.10 15.60 5.95
C ALA A 546 4.34 15.09 7.19
N HIS A 547 3.02 14.94 7.10
CA HIS A 547 2.18 14.41 8.16
C HIS A 547 2.04 12.89 7.99
N VAL A 548 1.99 12.19 9.12
CA VAL A 548 1.55 10.80 9.24
C VAL A 548 0.71 10.72 10.51
N PRO A 549 -0.49 10.14 10.46
CA PRO A 549 -1.30 9.96 11.66
C PRO A 549 -0.56 9.19 12.76
N TYR A 550 -0.74 9.63 14.01
CA TYR A 550 -0.10 9.03 15.18
C TYR A 550 -0.35 7.51 15.28
N TYR A 551 -1.58 7.06 15.05
CA TYR A 551 -1.93 5.63 15.14
C TYR A 551 -1.18 4.78 14.11
N LEU A 552 -0.91 5.31 12.91
CA LEU A 552 -0.09 4.60 11.91
C LEU A 552 1.37 4.52 12.34
N CYS A 553 1.88 5.54 13.03
CA CYS A 553 3.23 5.50 13.60
C CYS A 553 3.32 4.45 14.71
N VAL A 554 2.30 4.34 15.58
CA VAL A 554 2.24 3.28 16.60
C VAL A 554 2.21 1.89 15.96
N VAL A 555 1.39 1.69 14.94
CA VAL A 555 1.29 0.38 14.25
C VAL A 555 2.55 0.07 13.44
N ALA A 556 3.26 1.05 12.91
CA ALA A 556 4.54 0.82 12.23
C ALA A 556 5.61 0.19 13.15
N PHE A 557 5.51 0.40 14.47
CA PHE A 557 6.36 -0.19 15.51
C PHE A 557 5.68 -1.35 16.26
N LEU A 558 4.66 -1.99 15.66
CA LEU A 558 3.87 -3.01 16.35
C LEU A 558 4.72 -4.19 16.90
N PRO A 559 5.69 -4.76 16.16
CA PRO A 559 6.60 -5.78 16.71
C PRO A 559 7.41 -5.31 17.92
N MET A 560 7.98 -4.11 17.89
CA MET A 560 8.71 -3.54 19.04
C MET A 560 7.76 -3.27 20.22
N ASN A 561 6.53 -2.84 19.94
CA ASN A 561 5.50 -2.69 20.97
C ASN A 561 5.22 -4.03 21.65
N PHE A 562 5.13 -5.11 20.87
CA PHE A 562 4.96 -6.44 21.40
C PHE A 562 6.19 -6.95 22.16
N TYR A 563 7.39 -6.63 21.67
CA TYR A 563 8.66 -6.98 22.31
C TYR A 563 8.85 -6.33 23.68
N SER A 564 8.26 -5.15 23.91
CA SER A 564 8.28 -4.51 25.23
C SER A 564 7.82 -5.44 26.37
N LEU A 565 6.84 -6.30 26.09
CA LEU A 565 6.37 -7.34 27.02
C LEU A 565 7.47 -8.35 27.30
N VAL A 566 8.11 -8.85 26.25
CA VAL A 566 9.13 -9.90 26.34
C VAL A 566 10.35 -9.37 27.09
N ASN A 567 10.78 -8.15 26.81
CA ASN A 567 11.89 -7.54 27.52
C ASN A 567 11.56 -7.27 29.00
N THR A 568 10.35 -6.75 29.28
CA THR A 568 9.88 -6.51 30.66
C THR A 568 9.80 -7.81 31.46
N LEU A 569 9.12 -8.84 30.93
CA LEU A 569 8.87 -10.09 31.67
C LEU A 569 10.01 -11.10 31.58
N GLY A 570 10.83 -11.01 30.54
CA GLY A 570 12.00 -11.86 30.34
C GLY A 570 13.16 -11.51 31.26
N CYS A 571 13.10 -10.37 31.98
CA CYS A 571 14.09 -9.94 32.97
C CYS A 571 15.53 -9.94 32.40
N ASP A 572 15.75 -9.26 31.26
CA ASP A 572 17.03 -9.23 30.54
C ASP A 572 17.55 -10.64 30.16
N SER A 573 16.63 -11.55 29.83
CA SER A 573 16.91 -12.96 29.51
C SER A 573 17.56 -13.78 30.65
N GLY A 574 17.45 -13.31 31.90
CA GLY A 574 17.99 -13.96 33.10
C GLY A 574 16.95 -14.16 34.22
N PRO A 575 17.33 -14.78 35.35
CA PRO A 575 16.48 -14.86 36.54
C PRO A 575 16.17 -13.46 37.09
N CYS A 576 14.90 -13.15 37.30
CA CYS A 576 14.45 -11.81 37.66
C CYS A 576 15.10 -11.24 38.93
N GLU A 577 15.35 -12.06 39.95
CA GLU A 577 16.03 -11.64 41.17
C GLU A 577 17.48 -11.20 40.91
N THR A 578 18.14 -11.87 39.96
CA THR A 578 19.52 -11.57 39.59
C THR A 578 19.57 -10.30 38.74
N SER A 579 18.67 -10.18 37.76
CA SER A 579 18.58 -8.99 36.91
C SER A 579 18.20 -7.75 37.71
N ALA A 580 17.22 -7.84 38.61
CA ALA A 580 16.84 -6.74 39.51
C ALA A 580 18.00 -6.31 40.42
N ARG A 581 18.70 -7.27 41.05
CA ARG A 581 19.86 -6.98 41.90
C ARG A 581 21.01 -6.36 41.11
N ASN A 582 21.32 -6.88 39.93
CA ASN A 582 22.39 -6.35 39.07
C ASN A 582 22.07 -4.96 38.55
N ALA A 583 20.79 -4.68 38.29
CA ALA A 583 20.32 -3.36 37.94
C ALA A 583 20.33 -2.40 39.14
N GLY A 584 20.47 -2.87 40.38
CA GLY A 584 20.51 -2.05 41.59
C GLY A 584 19.14 -1.79 42.24
N PHE A 585 18.17 -2.68 42.02
CA PHE A 585 16.85 -2.62 42.66
C PHE A 585 16.78 -3.56 43.87
N ASP A 586 16.08 -3.11 44.91
CA ASP A 586 15.87 -3.88 46.15
C ASP A 586 14.84 -5.02 46.00
N SER A 587 13.97 -4.94 44.99
CA SER A 587 12.89 -5.90 44.74
C SER A 587 12.64 -6.10 43.25
N VAL A 588 12.16 -7.29 42.89
CA VAL A 588 11.80 -7.64 41.50
C VAL A 588 10.60 -6.83 41.04
N GLU A 589 9.64 -6.56 41.93
CA GLU A 589 8.44 -5.79 41.64
C GLU A 589 8.78 -4.35 41.24
N SER A 590 9.72 -3.72 41.96
CA SER A 590 10.17 -2.36 41.64
C SER A 590 10.91 -2.30 40.28
N TYR A 591 11.75 -3.30 40.01
CA TYR A 591 12.43 -3.44 38.72
C TYR A 591 11.41 -3.61 37.58
N LEU A 592 10.53 -4.61 37.65
CA LEU A 592 9.50 -4.88 36.64
C LEU A 592 8.56 -3.69 36.43
N GLY A 593 8.14 -3.03 37.51
CA GLY A 593 7.30 -1.83 37.44
C GLY A 593 7.99 -0.67 36.74
N THR A 594 9.30 -0.49 36.98
CA THR A 594 10.10 0.53 36.30
C THR A 594 10.29 0.21 34.82
N GLN A 595 10.58 -1.05 34.47
CA GLN A 595 10.65 -1.52 33.09
C GLN A 595 9.33 -1.24 32.35
N ALA A 596 8.21 -1.68 32.92
CA ALA A 596 6.89 -1.51 32.32
C ALA A 596 6.54 -0.03 32.10
N LEU A 597 6.85 0.83 33.08
CA LEU A 597 6.64 2.28 32.96
C LEU A 597 7.53 2.89 31.87
N ALA A 598 8.83 2.58 31.85
CA ALA A 598 9.76 3.11 30.87
C ALA A 598 9.37 2.68 29.44
N TRP A 599 9.00 1.42 29.26
CA TRP A 599 8.46 0.92 27.99
C TRP A 599 7.19 1.66 27.61
N LEU A 600 6.17 1.73 28.48
CA LEU A 600 4.93 2.44 28.19
C LEU A 600 5.18 3.89 27.73
N LEU A 601 6.09 4.59 28.39
CA LEU A 601 6.48 5.94 27.99
C LEU A 601 7.17 5.97 26.63
N CYS A 602 8.05 5.02 26.30
CA CYS A 602 8.66 4.92 24.97
C CYS A 602 7.62 4.62 23.87
N LEU A 603 6.72 3.68 24.12
CA LEU A 603 5.65 3.29 23.19
C LEU A 603 4.74 4.46 22.83
N LEU A 604 4.45 5.32 23.81
CA LEU A 604 3.56 6.46 23.63
C LEU A 604 4.26 7.73 23.14
N LEU A 605 5.53 7.94 23.53
CA LEU A 605 6.17 9.25 23.38
C LEU A 605 7.45 9.26 22.54
N THR A 606 8.07 8.11 22.24
CA THR A 606 9.34 8.11 21.48
C THR A 606 9.21 7.40 20.14
N PHE A 607 8.75 6.15 20.10
CA PHE A 607 8.65 5.41 18.84
C PHE A 607 7.74 6.09 17.82
N PRO A 608 6.54 6.61 18.18
CA PRO A 608 5.70 7.31 17.22
C PRO A 608 6.38 8.55 16.62
N LEU A 609 7.29 9.22 17.35
CA LEU A 609 7.99 10.42 16.85
C LEU A 609 8.97 10.11 15.72
N THR A 610 9.45 8.87 15.60
CA THR A 610 10.46 8.48 14.61
C THR A 610 10.03 8.85 13.19
N GLN A 611 8.81 8.50 12.79
CA GLN A 611 8.37 8.65 11.40
C GLN A 611 8.12 10.12 11.01
N PRO A 612 7.47 10.97 11.82
CA PRO A 612 7.36 12.40 11.52
C PRO A 612 8.71 13.13 11.53
N VAL A 613 9.62 12.80 12.48
CA VAL A 613 10.97 13.37 12.50
C VAL A 613 11.71 12.99 11.22
N LEU A 614 11.69 11.71 10.87
CA LEU A 614 12.29 11.21 9.65
C LEU A 614 11.74 11.92 8.41
N LEU A 615 10.43 12.01 8.26
CA LEU A 615 9.79 12.71 7.14
C LEU A 615 10.22 14.17 7.01
N ARG A 616 10.32 14.89 8.13
CA ARG A 616 10.77 16.29 8.13
C ARG A 616 12.25 16.40 7.76
N CYS A 617 13.09 15.51 8.27
CA CYS A 617 14.51 15.44 7.90
C CYS A 617 14.70 15.11 6.41
N VAL A 618 13.99 14.12 5.90
CA VAL A 618 14.03 13.76 4.47
C VAL A 618 13.55 14.92 3.60
N ARG A 619 12.43 15.56 3.96
CA ARG A 619 11.94 16.75 3.25
C ARG A 619 12.98 17.86 3.22
N LEU A 620 13.63 18.15 4.36
CA LEU A 620 14.69 19.15 4.45
C LEU A 620 15.86 18.77 3.51
N ALA A 621 16.36 17.54 3.60
CA ALA A 621 17.42 17.04 2.73
C ALA A 621 17.07 17.15 1.24
N MET A 622 15.82 16.84 0.87
CA MET A 622 15.33 16.96 -0.50
C MET A 622 15.24 18.41 -0.99
N SER A 623 15.11 19.39 -0.07
CA SER A 623 15.05 20.82 -0.40
C SER A 623 16.41 21.53 -0.41
N CYS A 624 17.43 20.95 0.24
CA CYS A 624 18.75 21.58 0.37
C CYS A 624 19.65 21.44 -0.87
N THR A 625 19.30 20.58 -1.83
CA THR A 625 20.17 20.27 -2.98
C THR A 625 19.36 19.85 -4.20
N GLU A 626 19.79 20.33 -5.38
CA GLU A 626 19.23 19.94 -6.68
C GLU A 626 19.87 18.64 -7.22
N GLY A 627 21.14 18.37 -6.86
CA GLY A 627 21.88 17.20 -7.36
C GLY A 627 21.31 15.87 -6.84
N HIS A 628 20.96 14.96 -7.75
CA HIS A 628 20.35 13.66 -7.43
C HIS A 628 21.18 12.79 -6.47
N HIS A 629 22.50 12.72 -6.67
CA HIS A 629 23.40 11.95 -5.81
C HIS A 629 23.52 12.52 -4.40
N LEU A 630 23.74 13.84 -4.28
CA LEU A 630 23.83 14.51 -2.98
C LEU A 630 22.48 14.43 -2.24
N LYS A 631 21.37 14.61 -2.95
CA LYS A 631 20.01 14.44 -2.40
C LYS A 631 19.80 13.04 -1.83
N THR A 632 20.16 12.01 -2.59
CA THR A 632 20.04 10.61 -2.16
C THR A 632 20.92 10.34 -0.95
N PHE A 633 22.16 10.82 -0.95
CA PHE A 633 23.10 10.67 0.16
C PHE A 633 22.59 11.35 1.45
N LEU A 634 22.18 12.63 1.37
CA LEU A 634 21.64 13.35 2.53
C LEU A 634 20.37 12.69 3.07
N THR A 635 19.49 12.22 2.18
CA THR A 635 18.27 11.51 2.58
C THR A 635 18.58 10.18 3.27
N ALA A 636 19.57 9.44 2.77
CA ALA A 636 20.05 8.21 3.40
C ALA A 636 20.65 8.47 4.79
N LEU A 637 21.31 9.61 5.01
CA LEU A 637 21.84 10.02 6.31
C LEU A 637 20.75 10.43 7.30
N CYS A 638 19.62 11.00 6.84
CA CYS A 638 18.50 11.37 7.71
C CYS A 638 17.88 10.18 8.44
N CYS A 639 17.88 9.00 7.83
CA CYS A 639 17.27 7.79 8.37
C CYS A 639 17.93 7.31 9.68
N PRO A 640 19.23 6.99 9.71
CA PRO A 640 19.90 6.60 10.95
C PRO A 640 19.88 7.72 11.98
N VAL A 641 19.90 8.99 11.58
CA VAL A 641 19.77 10.13 12.51
C VAL A 641 18.40 10.16 13.19
N ALA A 642 17.30 9.91 12.47
CA ALA A 642 15.96 9.89 13.04
C ALA A 642 15.75 8.68 13.99
N TYR A 643 16.28 7.51 13.64
CA TYR A 643 16.28 6.35 14.55
C TYR A 643 17.15 6.64 15.78
N ALA A 644 18.38 7.13 15.60
CA ALA A 644 19.26 7.50 16.70
C ALA A 644 18.61 8.53 17.63
N TYR A 645 17.91 9.54 17.08
CA TYR A 645 17.15 10.51 17.86
C TYR A 645 16.10 9.84 18.75
N SER A 646 15.33 8.92 18.17
CA SER A 646 14.24 8.22 18.89
C SER A 646 14.79 7.31 19.98
N TYR A 647 15.93 6.67 19.73
CA TYR A 647 16.66 5.89 20.73
C TYR A 647 17.30 6.77 21.80
N ILE A 648 17.92 7.90 21.47
CA ILE A 648 18.41 8.86 22.48
C ILE A 648 17.24 9.29 23.39
N CYS A 649 16.07 9.54 22.82
CA CYS A 649 14.89 9.89 23.61
C CYS A 649 14.41 8.75 24.52
N GLY A 650 14.37 7.53 24.00
CA GLY A 650 14.07 6.35 24.80
C GLY A 650 15.08 6.15 25.92
N GLY A 651 16.38 6.20 25.62
CA GLY A 651 17.46 6.05 26.59
C GLY A 651 17.41 7.10 27.70
N ALA A 652 16.98 8.33 27.38
CA ALA A 652 16.74 9.35 28.38
C ALA A 652 15.56 9.00 29.31
N ILE A 653 14.44 8.48 28.77
CA ILE A 653 13.32 7.96 29.59
C ILE A 653 13.84 6.86 30.52
N TRP A 654 14.55 5.89 29.98
CA TRP A 654 15.11 4.75 30.70
C TRP A 654 16.04 5.19 31.84
N GLY A 655 17.04 6.00 31.54
CA GLY A 655 17.97 6.50 32.53
C GLY A 655 17.29 7.34 33.63
N LEU A 656 16.34 8.22 33.25
CA LEU A 656 15.62 9.07 34.21
C LEU A 656 14.68 8.24 35.10
N ALA A 657 13.99 7.24 34.54
CA ALA A 657 13.14 6.34 35.29
C ALA A 657 13.94 5.52 36.31
N PHE A 658 15.06 4.92 35.87
CA PHE A 658 15.94 4.14 36.74
C PHE A 658 16.53 4.98 37.87
N ALA A 659 17.08 6.16 37.55
CA ALA A 659 17.64 7.08 38.54
C ALA A 659 16.58 7.58 39.54
N THR A 660 15.32 7.69 39.12
CA THR A 660 14.20 8.11 39.97
C THR A 660 13.76 7.00 40.93
N VAL A 661 13.71 5.74 40.48
CA VAL A 661 13.16 4.64 41.29
C VAL A 661 14.20 3.99 42.20
N GLN A 662 15.42 3.72 41.73
CA GLN A 662 16.43 2.98 42.50
C GLN A 662 16.78 3.65 43.82
N ASN A 663 16.81 4.98 43.83
CA ASN A 663 17.02 5.76 45.04
C ASN A 663 16.21 7.04 44.89
N TYR A 664 15.00 7.06 45.43
CA TYR A 664 14.07 8.18 45.26
C TYR A 664 14.75 9.54 45.45
N SER A 665 14.54 10.43 44.47
CA SER A 665 15.06 11.78 44.49
C SER A 665 14.06 12.72 43.83
N PRO A 666 13.53 13.71 44.56
CA PRO A 666 12.62 14.70 43.97
C PRO A 666 13.21 15.42 42.76
N ALA A 667 14.54 15.63 42.73
CA ALA A 667 15.22 16.28 41.61
C ALA A 667 15.18 15.43 40.32
N TRP A 668 15.41 14.11 40.42
CA TRP A 668 15.36 13.20 39.27
C TRP A 668 13.92 13.00 38.80
N LEU A 669 12.96 12.93 39.73
CA LEU A 669 11.54 12.92 39.39
C LEU A 669 11.13 14.20 38.64
N ALA A 670 11.56 15.37 39.11
CA ALA A 670 11.29 16.64 38.43
C ALA A 670 11.91 16.68 37.03
N ALA A 671 13.14 16.16 36.87
CA ALA A 671 13.79 16.04 35.56
C ALA A 671 13.02 15.09 34.63
N LEU A 672 12.55 13.94 35.13
CA LEU A 672 11.69 13.02 34.39
C LEU A 672 10.40 13.71 33.93
N VAL A 673 9.67 14.36 34.83
CA VAL A 673 8.42 15.07 34.51
C VAL A 673 8.65 16.18 33.48
N PHE A 674 9.73 16.96 33.63
CA PHE A 674 10.09 17.99 32.66
C PHE A 674 10.38 17.39 31.28
N TYR A 675 11.15 16.30 31.24
CA TYR A 675 11.49 15.62 30.00
C TYR A 675 10.27 15.00 29.31
N LEU A 676 9.36 14.38 30.07
CA LEU A 676 8.09 13.87 29.54
C LEU A 676 7.19 14.99 29.02
N THR A 677 7.14 16.13 29.71
CA THR A 677 6.41 17.32 29.26
C THR A 677 6.97 17.82 27.92
N PHE A 678 8.30 17.82 27.77
CA PHE A 678 8.96 18.16 26.51
C PHE A 678 8.58 17.19 25.39
N LEU A 679 8.63 15.87 25.62
CA LEU A 679 8.25 14.88 24.61
C LEU A 679 6.77 14.95 24.23
N VAL A 680 5.88 15.19 25.19
CA VAL A 680 4.44 15.41 24.92
C VAL A 680 4.24 16.67 24.08
N ALA A 681 4.93 17.77 24.42
CA ALA A 681 4.88 19.00 23.63
C ALA A 681 5.42 18.77 22.22
N GLN A 682 6.50 18.01 22.07
CA GLN A 682 7.04 17.63 20.77
C GLN A 682 6.05 16.77 19.97
N ALA A 683 5.48 15.73 20.58
CA ALA A 683 4.45 14.89 19.96
C ALA A 683 3.28 15.75 19.47
N PHE A 684 2.79 16.66 20.32
CA PHE A 684 1.75 17.60 19.93
C PHE A 684 2.16 18.48 18.74
N LEU A 685 3.38 19.02 18.70
CA LEU A 685 3.86 19.83 17.57
C LEU A 685 4.10 19.02 16.29
N LEU A 686 4.44 17.74 16.41
CA LEU A 686 4.66 16.84 15.26
C LEU A 686 3.35 16.38 14.65
N PHE A 687 2.37 16.05 15.49
CA PHE A 687 1.09 15.44 15.08
C PHE A 687 -0.08 16.40 15.00
N ARG A 688 0.04 17.63 15.50
CA ARG A 688 -0.99 18.66 15.26
C ARG A 688 -1.07 18.89 13.77
N SER A 689 -2.20 18.51 13.18
CA SER A 689 -2.56 18.91 11.83
C SER A 689 -2.42 20.43 11.77
N PRO A 690 -1.67 21.00 10.81
CA PRO A 690 -1.61 22.43 10.64
C PRO A 690 -3.07 22.89 10.53
N LEU A 691 -3.57 23.57 11.57
CA LEU A 691 -4.90 24.13 11.54
C LEU A 691 -4.97 24.92 10.26
N SER A 692 -5.90 24.54 9.38
CA SER A 692 -6.08 25.11 8.06
C SER A 692 -6.20 26.62 8.22
N ALA A 693 -5.09 27.34 8.09
CA ALA A 693 -5.02 28.79 8.30
C ALA A 693 -5.88 29.55 7.28
N THR A 694 -6.44 28.82 6.31
CA THR A 694 -7.38 29.25 5.29
C THR A 694 -8.79 29.57 5.78
N SER A 695 -9.15 29.33 7.05
CA SER A 695 -10.49 29.74 7.56
C SER A 695 -10.68 31.25 7.76
N TYR A 696 -9.67 32.11 7.50
CA TYR A 696 -9.75 33.54 7.81
C TYR A 696 -9.99 34.49 6.62
N HIS A 697 -10.22 34.01 5.39
CA HIS A 697 -10.45 34.92 4.25
C HIS A 697 -11.58 34.55 3.28
N THR A 698 -12.45 33.60 3.59
CA THR A 698 -13.70 33.46 2.84
C THR A 698 -14.66 34.60 3.18
N ASP A 699 -14.67 35.59 2.29
CA ASP A 699 -15.65 36.68 2.23
C ASP A 699 -17.08 36.16 2.45
N ALA A 700 -17.84 36.89 3.26
CA ALA A 700 -19.18 36.54 3.74
C ALA A 700 -20.27 36.45 2.64
N SER A 701 -19.92 36.42 1.35
CA SER A 701 -20.89 36.40 0.24
C SER A 701 -21.18 35.01 -0.34
N GLN A 702 -20.39 33.99 -0.02
CA GLN A 702 -20.56 32.65 -0.63
C GLN A 702 -21.09 31.61 0.37
N LYS A 703 -22.28 31.89 0.93
CA LYS A 703 -23.12 30.87 1.59
C LYS A 703 -23.77 29.99 0.51
N TYR A 704 -23.03 29.06 -0.06
CA TYR A 704 -23.65 27.89 -0.69
C TYR A 704 -23.72 26.75 0.33
N CYS A 705 -24.86 26.06 0.31
CA CYS A 705 -25.35 25.03 1.22
C CYS A 705 -24.38 23.86 1.48
N CYS A 706 -23.42 24.03 2.38
CA CYS A 706 -22.86 22.92 3.15
C CYS A 706 -23.03 23.25 4.64
N SER A 707 -24.25 23.04 5.16
CA SER A 707 -24.59 23.32 6.55
C SER A 707 -24.04 22.22 7.47
N GLY A 708 -22.93 22.53 8.14
CA GLY A 708 -22.80 22.36 9.58
C GLY A 708 -22.76 20.94 10.15
N ARG A 709 -21.56 20.38 10.23
CA ARG A 709 -21.03 19.70 11.44
C ARG A 709 -19.53 19.51 11.25
N GLN A 710 -18.72 20.20 12.04
CA GLN A 710 -17.27 20.01 12.03
C GLN A 710 -16.76 19.78 13.45
N ILE A 711 -15.88 18.78 13.54
CA ILE A 711 -14.82 18.55 14.55
C ILE A 711 -15.26 17.93 15.90
N VAL A 712 -15.50 16.60 15.92
CA VAL A 712 -15.19 15.67 17.05
C VAL A 712 -14.86 14.23 16.58
N SER A 713 -15.17 13.80 15.34
CA SER A 713 -15.19 12.35 15.00
C SER A 713 -13.82 11.65 14.91
N GLN A 714 -12.71 12.33 14.61
CA GLN A 714 -11.40 11.65 14.48
C GLN A 714 -10.80 11.20 15.83
N TYR A 715 -11.27 11.72 16.97
CA TYR A 715 -10.82 11.28 18.30
C TYR A 715 -11.77 10.29 18.98
N GLU A 716 -13.05 10.22 18.59
CA GLU A 716 -14.00 9.26 19.16
C GLU A 716 -13.85 7.84 18.58
N GLU A 717 -13.33 7.65 17.37
CA GLU A 717 -13.12 6.32 16.80
C GLU A 717 -11.92 5.54 17.40
N VAL A 718 -10.97 6.20 18.07
CA VAL A 718 -9.83 5.53 18.74
C VAL A 718 -10.14 5.18 20.20
N ARG A 719 -11.26 5.67 20.74
CA ARG A 719 -11.70 5.43 22.12
C ARG A 719 -11.86 3.94 22.50
N PRO A 720 -12.17 2.98 21.60
CA PRO A 720 -12.23 1.56 21.98
C PRO A 720 -10.85 0.89 22.12
N MET A 721 -9.74 1.53 21.72
CA MET A 721 -8.41 0.90 21.70
C MET A 721 -7.59 1.11 22.99
N LEU A 722 -8.12 1.86 23.97
CA LEU A 722 -7.51 2.03 25.29
C LEU A 722 -8.36 1.32 26.36
N PRO A 723 -7.77 0.52 27.26
CA PRO A 723 -8.51 -0.10 28.36
C PRO A 723 -9.17 0.99 29.23
N SER A 724 -10.49 0.91 29.41
CA SER A 724 -11.31 1.85 30.20
C SER A 724 -11.13 1.71 31.73
N ALA A 725 -9.97 1.25 32.20
CA ALA A 725 -9.77 0.85 33.59
C ALA A 725 -9.43 2.00 34.57
N PHE A 726 -9.32 3.26 34.13
CA PHE A 726 -9.03 4.39 35.02
C PHE A 726 -9.93 5.60 34.74
N ALA A 727 -11.23 5.44 34.97
CA ALA A 727 -12.16 6.57 35.11
C ALA A 727 -13.23 6.23 36.16
N THR A 728 -12.86 6.26 37.44
CA THR A 728 -13.84 6.40 38.53
C THR A 728 -13.36 7.49 39.47
N SER A 729 -14.06 8.62 39.47
CA SER A 729 -14.38 9.43 40.66
C SER A 729 -14.91 10.79 40.21
N GLY A 730 -16.17 11.06 40.53
CA GLY A 730 -16.71 12.43 40.54
C GLY A 730 -18.11 12.51 39.96
N ASP A 731 -19.12 12.10 40.73
CA ASP A 731 -20.35 12.88 40.95
C ASP A 731 -21.44 12.03 41.61
N ILE A 732 -21.41 11.96 42.94
CA ILE A 732 -22.60 11.70 43.74
C ILE A 732 -22.54 12.61 44.96
N ALA A 733 -23.36 13.67 44.96
CA ALA A 733 -23.70 14.41 46.16
C ALA A 733 -25.21 14.68 46.20
N THR A 734 -25.78 14.37 47.37
CA THR A 734 -27.08 14.82 47.90
C THR A 734 -28.35 14.03 47.54
N ARG A 735 -28.61 12.98 48.33
CA ARG A 735 -29.88 12.87 49.08
C ARG A 735 -29.78 11.91 50.26
N GLN A 736 -30.11 12.44 51.43
CA GLN A 736 -30.17 11.79 52.74
C GLN A 736 -31.50 11.00 52.94
N PRO A 737 -31.68 10.25 54.05
CA PRO A 737 -32.19 8.88 54.02
C PRO A 737 -33.60 8.72 54.57
N ARG A 738 -34.21 7.55 54.33
CA ARG A 738 -35.30 7.03 55.18
C ARG A 738 -35.20 5.52 55.39
N ALA A 739 -35.01 5.18 56.66
CA ALA A 739 -35.67 4.11 57.42
C ALA A 739 -35.58 2.64 56.92
N SER A 740 -34.66 1.91 57.55
CA SER A 740 -34.89 0.68 58.34
C SER A 740 -35.93 -0.35 57.84
N LEU A 741 -35.46 -1.57 57.53
CA LEU A 741 -36.00 -2.80 58.12
C LEU A 741 -35.10 -4.02 57.80
N THR A 742 -34.67 -4.67 58.86
CA THR A 742 -34.06 -6.01 58.95
C THR A 742 -35.05 -7.11 58.54
N LEU A 743 -34.60 -8.16 57.84
CA LEU A 743 -35.01 -9.55 58.13
C LEU A 743 -34.13 -10.56 57.37
N ALA A 744 -33.68 -11.57 58.12
CA ALA A 744 -32.99 -12.76 57.66
C ALA A 744 -34.01 -13.82 57.17
N GLY A 745 -33.60 -14.68 56.23
CA GLY A 745 -34.31 -15.93 55.91
C GLY A 745 -34.01 -16.47 54.49
N PRO A 746 -33.61 -17.75 54.33
CA PRO A 746 -33.19 -18.33 53.04
C PRO A 746 -34.34 -19.05 52.32
N ALA A 747 -34.35 -19.01 50.98
CA ALA A 747 -35.17 -19.92 50.18
C ALA A 747 -34.44 -20.26 48.86
N ALA A 748 -34.12 -21.54 48.73
CA ALA A 748 -33.73 -22.20 47.49
C ALA A 748 -34.97 -22.63 46.69
N THR A 749 -34.75 -23.04 45.43
CA THR A 749 -35.67 -23.52 44.37
C THR A 749 -36.45 -22.42 43.62
N SER A 750 -36.50 -22.34 42.29
CA SER A 750 -36.20 -23.31 41.22
C SER A 750 -35.85 -22.57 39.91
N LEU A 751 -34.85 -23.04 39.17
CA LEU A 751 -34.68 -22.74 37.74
C LEU A 751 -34.58 -24.08 37.01
N ALA A 752 -35.71 -24.51 36.45
CA ALA A 752 -35.74 -25.53 35.43
C ALA A 752 -35.15 -24.90 34.16
N VAL A 753 -33.99 -25.39 33.74
CA VAL A 753 -33.40 -25.08 32.44
C VAL A 753 -34.01 -26.05 31.44
N ASP A 754 -34.62 -25.50 30.37
CA ASP A 754 -35.27 -26.26 29.30
C ASP A 754 -34.27 -27.24 28.65
N ALA A 755 -34.62 -28.52 28.68
CA ALA A 755 -33.87 -29.59 28.02
C ALA A 755 -33.69 -29.36 26.51
N GLU A 756 -34.55 -28.54 25.90
CA GLU A 756 -34.50 -28.16 24.49
C GLU A 756 -33.30 -27.25 24.17
N GLN A 757 -32.89 -26.37 25.09
CA GLN A 757 -31.70 -25.52 24.90
C GLN A 757 -30.39 -26.30 25.04
N LEU A 758 -30.35 -27.30 25.92
CA LEU A 758 -29.17 -28.18 26.07
C LEU A 758 -29.01 -29.12 24.87
N GLN A 759 -30.11 -29.60 24.28
CA GLN A 759 -30.06 -30.41 23.07
C GLN A 759 -29.56 -29.57 21.88
N LYS A 760 -30.04 -28.33 21.73
CA LYS A 760 -29.59 -27.41 20.66
C LYS A 760 -28.09 -27.08 20.77
N LEU A 761 -27.59 -26.84 21.98
CA LEU A 761 -26.16 -26.63 22.23
C LEU A 761 -25.31 -27.89 21.96
N SER A 762 -25.85 -29.08 22.25
CA SER A 762 -25.17 -30.35 21.95
C SER A 762 -25.07 -30.61 20.45
N ASP A 763 -26.12 -30.28 19.69
CA ASP A 763 -26.15 -30.47 18.23
C ASP A 763 -25.24 -29.46 17.52
N GLU A 764 -25.16 -28.21 17.99
CA GLU A 764 -24.21 -27.20 17.51
C GLU A 764 -22.75 -27.58 17.83
N LEU A 765 -22.48 -28.17 19.00
CA LEU A 765 -21.14 -28.68 19.34
C LEU A 765 -20.75 -29.90 18.51
N GLY A 766 -21.74 -30.68 18.04
CA GLY A 766 -21.57 -31.80 17.13
C GLY A 766 -21.15 -31.36 15.72
N SER A 767 -21.77 -30.32 15.17
CA SER A 767 -21.44 -29.83 13.82
C SER A 767 -20.03 -29.19 13.78
N SER A 768 -19.64 -28.49 14.83
CA SER A 768 -18.31 -27.87 14.96
C SER A 768 -17.17 -28.91 14.98
N LYS A 769 -17.41 -30.12 15.54
CA LYS A 769 -16.44 -31.22 15.50
C LYS A 769 -16.24 -31.79 14.09
N VAL A 770 -17.30 -31.82 13.27
CA VAL A 770 -17.23 -32.30 11.88
C VAL A 770 -16.44 -31.32 11.01
N GLU A 771 -16.61 -30.02 11.21
CA GLU A 771 -15.82 -29.00 10.53
C GLU A 771 -14.33 -29.01 10.95
N ALA A 772 -14.05 -29.16 12.25
CA ALA A 772 -12.67 -29.29 12.74
C ALA A 772 -11.95 -30.53 12.14
N ALA A 773 -12.66 -31.66 11.99
CA ALA A 773 -12.14 -32.85 11.34
C ALA A 773 -11.88 -32.65 9.83
N SER A 774 -12.76 -31.90 9.15
CA SER A 774 -12.58 -31.52 7.74
C SER A 774 -11.34 -30.64 7.54
N MET A 775 -11.14 -29.65 8.41
CA MET A 775 -9.97 -28.77 8.37
C MET A 775 -8.67 -29.52 8.67
N ALA A 776 -8.67 -30.45 9.64
CA ALA A 776 -7.53 -31.32 9.91
C ALA A 776 -7.18 -32.22 8.71
N SER A 777 -8.20 -32.72 7.99
CA SER A 777 -8.02 -33.51 6.76
C SER A 777 -7.39 -32.67 5.63
N GLN A 778 -7.84 -31.42 5.45
CA GLN A 778 -7.27 -30.51 4.46
C GLN A 778 -5.82 -30.12 4.78
N ALA A 779 -5.50 -29.88 6.07
CA ALA A 779 -4.13 -29.60 6.50
C ALA A 779 -3.19 -30.79 6.25
N LEU A 780 -3.66 -32.03 6.49
CA LEU A 780 -2.88 -33.24 6.22
C LEU A 780 -2.62 -33.44 4.72
N LYS A 781 -3.59 -33.08 3.87
CA LYS A 781 -3.47 -33.12 2.41
C LYS A 781 -2.48 -32.07 1.89
N LEU A 782 -2.45 -30.88 2.51
CA LEU A 782 -1.48 -29.83 2.19
C LEU A 782 -0.05 -30.23 2.60
N GLY A 783 0.10 -30.89 3.75
CA GLY A 783 1.39 -31.43 4.20
C GLY A 783 2.00 -32.43 3.21
N LYS A 784 1.20 -33.38 2.71
CA LYS A 784 1.65 -34.34 1.69
C LYS A 784 2.06 -33.67 0.37
N ASN A 785 1.31 -32.65 -0.08
CA ASN A 785 1.66 -31.92 -1.29
C ASN A 785 3.01 -31.16 -1.16
N LEU A 786 3.34 -30.68 0.04
CA LEU A 786 4.62 -30.03 0.32
C LEU A 786 5.79 -31.03 0.38
N GLU A 787 5.54 -32.22 0.92
CA GLU A 787 6.52 -33.32 0.93
C GLU A 787 6.84 -33.78 -0.50
N ASP A 788 5.83 -33.98 -1.35
CA ASP A 788 6.00 -34.31 -2.77
C ASP A 788 6.76 -33.22 -3.56
N ALA A 789 6.52 -31.94 -3.23
CA ALA A 789 7.22 -30.82 -3.84
C ALA A 789 8.70 -30.75 -3.42
N SER A 790 8.98 -31.05 -2.15
CA SER A 790 10.33 -31.15 -1.60
C SER A 790 11.12 -32.29 -2.25
N GLU A 791 10.51 -33.46 -2.42
CA GLU A 791 11.14 -34.59 -3.12
C GLU A 791 11.45 -34.27 -4.59
N LYS A 792 10.54 -33.60 -5.30
CA LYS A 792 10.79 -33.13 -6.67
C LYS A 792 11.94 -32.13 -6.73
N ALA A 793 12.04 -31.22 -5.78
CA ALA A 793 13.16 -30.27 -5.72
C ALA A 793 14.51 -30.98 -5.46
N ALA A 794 14.52 -31.98 -4.57
CA ALA A 794 15.70 -32.79 -4.31
C ALA A 794 16.11 -33.67 -5.51
N TYR A 795 15.14 -34.13 -6.30
CA TYR A 795 15.38 -34.84 -7.56
C TYR A 795 16.08 -33.93 -8.59
N TRP A 796 15.57 -32.71 -8.80
CA TRP A 796 16.18 -31.77 -9.76
C TRP A 796 17.58 -31.33 -9.36
N ARG A 797 17.84 -31.18 -8.05
CA ARG A 797 19.19 -30.87 -7.54
C ARG A 797 20.20 -31.97 -7.88
N ARG A 798 19.85 -33.24 -7.62
CA ARG A 798 20.71 -34.39 -7.99
C ARG A 798 20.98 -34.45 -9.49
N ARG A 799 19.95 -34.19 -10.31
CA ARG A 799 20.11 -34.18 -11.78
C ARG A 799 21.05 -33.07 -12.27
N HIS A 800 21.07 -31.93 -11.58
CA HIS A 800 21.99 -30.83 -11.87
C HIS A 800 23.43 -31.20 -11.51
N GLU A 801 23.64 -31.80 -10.33
CA GLU A 801 24.95 -32.28 -9.88
C GLU A 801 25.52 -33.39 -10.79
N GLU A 802 24.66 -34.27 -11.31
CA GLU A 802 25.03 -35.29 -12.30
C GLU A 802 25.42 -34.67 -13.65
N ALA A 803 24.75 -33.59 -14.08
CA ALA A 803 25.07 -32.88 -15.32
C ALA A 803 26.42 -32.16 -15.23
N GLU A 804 26.71 -31.49 -14.11
CA GLU A 804 28.00 -30.84 -13.87
C GLU A 804 29.14 -31.87 -13.79
N SER A 805 28.89 -33.02 -13.17
CA SER A 805 29.86 -34.10 -13.09
C SER A 805 30.16 -34.73 -14.46
N ALA A 806 29.15 -34.80 -15.34
CA ALA A 806 29.32 -35.29 -16.71
C ALA A 806 30.16 -34.32 -17.56
N GLU A 807 29.94 -33.01 -17.43
CA GLU A 807 30.73 -31.98 -18.12
C GLU A 807 32.20 -31.96 -17.67
N ALA A 808 32.46 -32.20 -16.38
CA ALA A 808 33.81 -32.24 -15.82
C ALA A 808 34.65 -33.46 -16.28
N SER A 809 34.02 -34.47 -16.91
CA SER A 809 34.67 -35.74 -17.28
C SER A 809 35.01 -35.89 -18.77
N SER A 810 34.83 -34.84 -19.58
CA SER A 810 35.16 -34.89 -21.01
C SER A 810 36.69 -34.76 -21.25
N PRO A 811 37.36 -35.75 -21.87
CA PRO A 811 38.80 -35.71 -22.10
C PRO A 811 39.14 -34.89 -23.34
N LEU A 812 39.90 -33.80 -23.16
CA LEU A 812 40.52 -33.04 -24.24
C LEU A 812 41.71 -33.81 -24.85
N GLN A 813 41.68 -34.03 -26.17
CA GLN A 813 42.81 -34.53 -26.96
C GLN A 813 43.76 -33.39 -27.38
N PRO A 814 45.07 -33.67 -27.57
CA PRO A 814 46.06 -32.67 -27.99
C PRO A 814 46.52 -32.85 -29.46
N GLU A 815 46.58 -31.74 -30.22
CA GLU A 815 47.40 -31.55 -31.44
C GLU A 815 47.74 -30.04 -31.51
N GLU A 816 48.99 -29.66 -31.25
CA GLU A 816 50.10 -29.41 -32.21
C GLU A 816 49.98 -28.11 -33.04
N ALA A 817 50.85 -27.13 -32.72
CA ALA A 817 51.63 -26.36 -33.69
C ALA A 817 52.71 -25.49 -33.01
N GLN A 818 53.97 -25.91 -33.18
CA GLN A 818 55.22 -25.15 -33.26
C GLN A 818 55.06 -23.81 -34.04
N GLU A 819 55.80 -22.72 -33.87
CA GLU A 819 57.27 -22.58 -33.90
C GLU A 819 57.63 -21.08 -33.64
N ARG A 820 58.60 -20.78 -32.76
CA ARG A 820 59.66 -19.77 -32.93
C ARG A 820 60.50 -19.60 -31.65
N GLU A 821 61.64 -20.30 -31.63
CA GLU A 821 62.88 -19.94 -30.93
C GLU A 821 63.38 -18.56 -31.44
N SER A 822 64.22 -17.74 -30.80
CA SER A 822 65.28 -17.86 -29.79
C SER A 822 65.56 -16.40 -29.33
N SER A 823 65.88 -16.07 -28.09
CA SER A 823 67.23 -16.15 -27.52
C SER A 823 67.23 -15.58 -26.08
N GLU A 824 67.56 -16.48 -25.16
CA GLU A 824 68.33 -16.43 -23.91
C GLU A 824 69.00 -15.12 -23.36
N PRO A 825 69.54 -15.11 -22.11
CA PRO A 825 68.95 -14.41 -20.96
C PRO A 825 69.95 -13.47 -20.24
N SER A 826 69.57 -12.83 -19.13
CA SER A 826 70.42 -12.73 -17.91
C SER A 826 69.82 -11.82 -16.81
N ASP A 827 69.73 -12.39 -15.61
CA ASP A 827 69.92 -11.80 -14.26
C ASP A 827 69.29 -10.45 -13.83
N ARG A 828 68.33 -10.57 -12.88
CA ARG A 828 68.38 -10.10 -11.46
C ARG A 828 68.80 -8.63 -11.13
N PRO A 829 68.46 -8.09 -9.93
CA PRO A 829 67.15 -7.92 -9.31
C PRO A 829 67.01 -6.54 -8.55
N ARG A 830 65.84 -6.32 -7.94
CA ARG A 830 65.63 -5.62 -6.63
C ARG A 830 65.84 -4.10 -6.50
N ILE A 831 64.77 -3.48 -5.95
CA ILE A 831 64.73 -2.64 -4.71
C ILE A 831 64.70 -1.10 -4.81
N LEU A 832 63.60 -0.56 -4.24
CA LEU A 832 63.38 0.65 -3.41
C LEU A 832 63.05 2.04 -4.02
N ARG A 833 62.00 2.62 -3.38
CA ARG A 833 61.84 4.00 -2.85
C ARG A 833 61.67 5.15 -3.85
N VAL A 834 61.05 6.29 -3.53
CA VAL A 834 60.10 6.84 -2.52
C VAL A 834 59.92 8.30 -3.01
N GLU A 835 58.74 8.86 -2.77
CA GLU A 835 58.33 10.29 -2.67
C GLU A 835 59.24 11.44 -3.13
N ALA A 836 58.64 12.43 -3.80
CA ALA A 836 58.77 13.88 -3.58
C ALA A 836 57.80 14.60 -4.55
N GLU A 837 56.79 15.38 -4.11
CA GLU A 837 56.85 16.75 -3.58
C GLU A 837 57.19 17.80 -4.66
N ILE A 838 56.21 18.59 -5.15
CA ILE A 838 56.43 19.95 -5.68
C ILE A 838 55.22 20.87 -5.34
N ARG A 839 55.63 22.09 -4.98
CA ARG A 839 54.96 23.26 -4.40
C ARG A 839 54.53 24.26 -5.48
N SER A 840 53.50 25.06 -5.15
CA SER A 840 53.28 26.50 -5.40
C SER A 840 53.69 27.15 -6.73
N GLU A 841 52.77 27.95 -7.30
CA GLU A 841 53.07 29.28 -7.83
C GLU A 841 51.80 30.17 -7.91
N GLU A 842 51.87 31.34 -7.25
CA GLU A 842 51.17 32.60 -7.62
C GLU A 842 51.76 33.06 -8.98
N GLU A 843 51.18 33.88 -9.85
CA GLU A 843 50.56 35.21 -9.72
C GLU A 843 50.33 35.77 -11.16
N HIS A 844 49.60 36.89 -11.30
CA HIS A 844 49.45 37.81 -12.45
C HIS A 844 48.20 37.73 -13.36
N GLY A 845 47.38 38.79 -13.28
CA GLY A 845 46.30 39.17 -14.22
C GLY A 845 46.82 39.77 -15.55
N PRO A 846 45.97 40.39 -16.39
CA PRO A 846 45.40 41.71 -16.06
C PRO A 846 43.99 42.07 -16.63
N ASP A 847 43.45 43.15 -16.06
CA ASP A 847 42.61 44.24 -16.62
C ASP A 847 41.57 44.00 -17.74
N VAL A 848 40.29 44.28 -17.44
CA VAL A 848 39.39 45.11 -18.30
C VAL A 848 38.45 45.94 -17.41
N SER A 849 38.23 47.19 -17.83
CA SER A 849 37.59 48.31 -17.14
C SER A 849 36.13 48.59 -17.58
N TYR A 850 35.32 48.97 -16.58
CA TYR A 850 34.21 49.94 -16.50
C TYR A 850 33.19 50.18 -17.64
N GLY A 851 31.90 50.04 -17.28
CA GLY A 851 30.75 50.78 -17.81
C GLY A 851 29.49 50.58 -16.92
N PRO A 852 28.63 51.60 -16.69
CA PRO A 852 27.85 51.71 -15.45
C PRO A 852 26.36 51.36 -15.62
N GLU A 853 25.76 50.70 -14.62
CA GLU A 853 24.30 50.61 -14.50
C GLU A 853 23.79 50.77 -13.06
N HIS A 854 22.51 51.13 -13.02
CA HIS A 854 21.84 51.98 -12.06
C HIS A 854 21.57 51.35 -10.68
N ARG A 855 21.58 52.23 -9.68
CA ARG A 855 21.00 52.05 -8.35
C ARG A 855 19.52 51.68 -8.44
N CYS A 856 19.12 50.65 -7.70
CA CYS A 856 18.01 50.75 -6.73
C CYS A 856 18.21 49.69 -5.65
N GLY A 857 18.37 50.18 -4.41
CA GLY A 857 18.59 49.35 -3.23
C GLY A 857 17.28 48.92 -2.57
N GLY A 858 17.30 47.73 -1.98
CA GLY A 858 16.29 47.23 -1.06
C GLY A 858 16.92 46.15 -0.21
N ARG A 859 17.52 46.56 0.90
CA ARG A 859 18.20 45.72 1.90
C ARG A 859 17.19 45.39 3.02
N VAL A 860 17.49 44.31 3.75
CA VAL A 860 17.01 43.87 5.10
C VAL A 860 16.20 42.56 5.03
N LEU A 861 16.78 41.36 5.21
CA LEU A 861 17.44 40.71 6.37
C LEU A 861 16.53 40.56 7.62
N LYS A 862 15.91 39.39 7.80
CA LYS A 862 16.27 38.42 8.85
C LYS A 862 15.61 37.07 8.63
#